data_AF-A0A388QTH5-F1
#
_entry.id   AF-A0A388QTH5-F1
#
_cell.length_a   1.000
_cell.length_b   1.000
_cell.length_c   1.000
_cell.angle_alpha   90.00
_cell.angle_beta   90.00
_cell.angle_gamma   90.00
#
_symmetry.space_group_name_H-M   'P 1'
#
loop_
_entity.id
_entity.type
_entity.pdbx_description
1 polymer ?
#
loop_
_entity_poly.entity_id
_entity_poly.type
_entity_poly.pdbx_seq_one_letter_code
_entity_poly.pdbx_strand_id
1 'polypeptide(L)'
;MRLTSLALVLLAAAAGAAEYRIKPGDDPQAVMNAAAPGDKLTFLPGLHQHGLTKHRAILYVDKSVEIEMMAGATLKLADNVCRKEGVGEITTDQDSDKKIDDLEIGGTYDMMKGKVDGSELFGSTVYTIIVTGGKNGAPDTIAWGDGKLFDTPHKGIPITGDWQELSHGVKIRFANKTGHGARSLWFVSYDAPEAYGIRIGHGRQAETISGVRITGKGTIDLNASHNDLPSGLVKNINACVLIHGRVRNVLVEGITMTDTMRAVMMYGEHSGKFLPGGKVGPGESFDAENITVQFTRTLNPNGSGTLLGHPSFRGQLRNVRCNYNYFETKLTAIEPNFNLDGYEVIGNHIKSDGEAIHCWRHSKNGVIADNLRLGDVTFRKVVSVNAPAGWEVPMPPVMKNNRNALGDRAQGPQTSLEPKPFGRRLLVSDYVGNKVAIVAADGRVEWSTPAEKPQDSWLLPNGNVLFSHVHGAKEVKPDQSVAWEYVADGKTEIQGCQPLADGRVLVVECGPGRLLEIGRDGKIAKEIKVPLTSTIKTHEQMRGCRKTADGRYLVSAKGDRAVLELSTEGRLLRKLPVNGDVHDVRELANGNWLVALGEGDGVVEYDKSGQVVWNIGRDEVTDNHLYLASSVERLSNGNTIVMNWLGHGHLGATAQIFEVDAHKKLVRQFTDHRQFTSINHIQMLE
;
A
#
# COMPACT_ATOMS: atom_id res chain seq x y z
N MET A 1 72.88 -25.76 31.30
CA MET A 1 71.65 -26.53 31.53
C MET A 1 70.54 -25.57 31.94
N ARG A 2 69.74 -25.06 30.98
CA ARG A 2 68.42 -24.41 31.14
C ARG A 2 68.04 -23.75 29.81
N LEU A 3 67.30 -24.49 28.98
CA LEU A 3 66.66 -24.04 27.74
C LEU A 3 65.49 -24.98 27.45
N THR A 4 64.44 -24.92 28.29
CA THR A 4 63.15 -25.61 28.04
C THR A 4 62.09 -25.02 28.97
N SER A 5 61.47 -23.91 28.59
CA SER A 5 60.17 -23.48 29.15
C SER A 5 59.37 -22.53 28.24
N LEU A 6 59.76 -22.34 26.97
CA LEU A 6 59.08 -21.40 26.05
C LEU A 6 58.45 -22.07 24.83
N ALA A 7 58.04 -23.34 24.95
CA ALA A 7 57.44 -24.11 23.84
C ALA A 7 56.10 -24.80 24.20
N LEU A 8 55.49 -24.50 25.36
CA LEU A 8 54.24 -25.16 25.78
C LEU A 8 53.00 -24.24 25.86
N VAL A 9 53.05 -23.02 25.32
CA VAL A 9 51.89 -22.09 25.30
C VAL A 9 51.40 -21.79 23.87
N LEU A 10 51.96 -22.45 22.85
CA LEU A 10 51.57 -22.27 21.44
C LEU A 10 50.99 -23.53 20.78
N LEU A 11 50.58 -24.52 21.58
CA LEU A 11 50.01 -25.80 21.11
C LEU A 11 48.64 -26.12 21.74
N ALA A 12 47.84 -25.10 22.05
CA ALA A 12 46.42 -25.23 22.40
C ALA A 12 45.48 -24.51 21.43
N ALA A 13 45.94 -24.24 20.20
CA ALA A 13 45.14 -23.70 19.11
C ALA A 13 45.05 -24.74 17.98
N ALA A 14 44.28 -25.81 18.21
CA ALA A 14 43.70 -26.68 17.16
C ALA A 14 42.84 -27.81 17.77
N ALA A 15 42.07 -27.57 18.84
CA ALA A 15 40.85 -28.36 19.01
C ALA A 15 39.86 -27.77 18.02
N GLY A 16 39.56 -28.47 16.92
CA GLY A 16 38.57 -28.02 15.95
C GLY A 16 37.24 -27.75 16.66
N ALA A 17 36.54 -26.70 16.27
CA ALA A 17 35.17 -26.43 16.74
C ALA A 17 34.33 -27.72 16.59
N ALA A 18 33.72 -28.18 17.68
CA ALA A 18 32.92 -29.38 17.66
C ALA A 18 31.58 -29.10 16.96
N GLU A 19 31.06 -30.08 16.24
CA GLU A 19 29.71 -30.04 15.65
C GLU A 19 28.77 -30.93 16.46
N TYR A 20 27.71 -30.33 16.99
CA TYR A 20 26.62 -31.01 17.68
C TYR A 20 25.41 -31.10 16.76
N ARG A 21 25.00 -32.33 16.42
CA ARG A 21 23.86 -32.57 15.53
C ARG A 21 22.61 -32.87 16.36
N ILE A 22 21.67 -31.94 16.35
CA ILE A 22 20.44 -31.99 17.16
C ILE A 22 19.34 -32.65 16.32
N LYS A 23 18.79 -33.76 16.79
CA LYS A 23 17.64 -34.45 16.18
C LYS A 23 16.33 -33.97 16.82
N PRO A 24 15.19 -34.06 16.10
CA PRO A 24 13.87 -33.86 16.70
C PRO A 24 13.72 -34.64 18.01
N GLY A 25 13.35 -33.95 19.08
CA GLY A 25 13.18 -34.52 20.43
C GLY A 25 14.40 -34.37 21.34
N ASP A 26 15.60 -34.10 20.81
CA ASP A 26 16.76 -33.73 21.62
C ASP A 26 16.52 -32.36 22.30
N ASP A 27 17.05 -32.15 23.50
CA ASP A 27 16.97 -30.84 24.17
C ASP A 27 18.05 -29.88 23.61
N PRO A 28 17.67 -28.86 22.82
CA PRO A 28 18.65 -27.95 22.24
C PRO A 28 19.35 -27.08 23.28
N GLN A 29 18.70 -26.79 24.42
CA GLN A 29 19.31 -26.00 25.48
C GLN A 29 20.37 -26.79 26.24
N ALA A 30 20.15 -28.10 26.44
CA ALA A 30 21.18 -28.97 27.02
C ALA A 30 22.44 -29.01 26.14
N VAL A 31 22.27 -29.11 24.82
CA VAL A 31 23.38 -29.06 23.85
C VAL A 31 24.11 -27.71 23.91
N MET A 32 23.39 -26.59 23.93
CA MET A 32 23.96 -25.24 24.06
C MET A 32 24.73 -25.04 25.37
N ASN A 33 24.24 -25.59 26.47
CA ASN A 33 24.93 -25.55 27.75
C ASN A 33 26.26 -26.33 27.70
N ALA A 34 26.29 -27.47 27.00
CA ALA A 34 27.46 -28.33 26.86
C ALA A 34 28.50 -27.81 25.84
N ALA A 35 28.06 -27.06 24.83
CA ALA A 35 28.94 -26.49 23.80
C ALA A 35 29.94 -25.48 24.36
N ALA A 36 31.17 -25.52 23.84
CA ALA A 36 32.21 -24.54 24.08
C ALA A 36 32.07 -23.34 23.13
N PRO A 37 32.62 -22.16 23.48
CA PRO A 37 32.65 -21.03 22.56
C PRO A 37 33.33 -21.37 21.22
N GLY A 38 32.66 -21.07 20.11
CA GLY A 38 33.12 -21.36 18.76
C GLY A 38 32.56 -22.65 18.16
N ASP A 39 31.90 -23.50 18.96
CA ASP A 39 31.27 -24.73 18.48
C ASP A 39 30.05 -24.48 17.60
N LYS A 40 29.68 -25.50 16.84
CA LYS A 40 28.55 -25.50 15.90
C LYS A 40 27.42 -26.40 16.38
N LEU A 41 26.20 -25.89 16.39
CA LEU A 41 24.96 -26.61 16.67
C LEU A 41 24.17 -26.71 15.37
N THR A 42 23.99 -27.92 14.85
CA THR A 42 23.26 -28.17 13.60
C THR A 42 21.93 -28.84 13.90
N PHE A 43 20.83 -28.14 13.68
CA PHE A 43 19.48 -28.68 13.73
C PHE A 43 19.21 -29.51 12.47
N LEU A 44 19.04 -30.82 12.65
CA LEU A 44 18.73 -31.74 11.56
C LEU A 44 17.26 -31.58 11.09
N PRO A 45 16.93 -31.99 9.85
CA PRO A 45 15.56 -31.88 9.33
C PRO A 45 14.53 -32.56 10.25
N GLY A 46 13.36 -31.92 10.40
CA GLY A 46 12.27 -32.36 11.26
C GLY A 46 11.76 -31.29 12.21
N LEU A 47 10.74 -31.63 13.00
CA LEU A 47 10.09 -30.73 13.95
C LEU A 47 10.78 -30.77 15.32
N HIS A 48 11.43 -29.68 15.69
CA HIS A 48 12.04 -29.44 17.00
C HIS A 48 11.08 -28.60 17.84
N GLN A 49 10.08 -29.27 18.44
CA GLN A 49 9.04 -28.61 19.24
C GLN A 49 9.39 -28.63 20.73
N HIS A 50 9.49 -27.45 21.34
CA HIS A 50 9.98 -27.32 22.71
C HIS A 50 9.24 -26.23 23.49
N GLY A 51 9.23 -26.37 24.82
CA GLY A 51 8.85 -25.28 25.72
C GLY A 51 9.95 -24.23 25.84
N LEU A 52 9.73 -23.27 26.73
CA LEU A 52 10.70 -22.21 27.02
C LEU A 52 11.66 -22.63 28.14
N THR A 53 12.90 -22.17 28.06
CA THR A 53 13.97 -22.44 29.02
C THR A 53 14.44 -21.13 29.69
N LYS A 54 15.73 -20.81 29.63
CA LYS A 54 16.31 -19.60 30.20
C LYS A 54 15.79 -18.38 29.45
N HIS A 55 15.50 -17.31 30.20
CA HIS A 55 15.11 -16.01 29.64
C HIS A 55 13.98 -16.08 28.60
N ARG A 56 13.02 -16.98 28.81
CA ARG A 56 11.81 -17.13 27.97
C ARG A 56 12.12 -17.47 26.51
N ALA A 57 13.20 -18.19 26.24
CA ALA A 57 13.56 -18.65 24.90
C ALA A 57 13.45 -20.16 24.74
N ILE A 58 13.16 -20.65 23.54
CA ILE A 58 13.36 -22.08 23.23
C ILE A 58 14.86 -22.39 23.36
N LEU A 59 15.69 -21.56 22.74
CA LEU A 59 17.15 -21.63 22.81
C LEU A 59 17.74 -20.30 23.27
N TYR A 60 18.37 -20.29 24.43
CA TYR A 60 19.12 -19.17 24.97
C TYR A 60 20.63 -19.33 24.72
N VAL A 61 21.22 -18.29 24.13
CA VAL A 61 22.63 -18.22 23.71
C VAL A 61 23.36 -17.18 24.55
N ASP A 62 24.36 -17.64 25.31
CA ASP A 62 25.18 -16.84 26.22
C ASP A 62 26.66 -16.79 25.84
N LYS A 63 27.03 -17.36 24.69
CA LYS A 63 28.42 -17.47 24.22
C LYS A 63 28.49 -17.50 22.69
N SER A 64 29.70 -17.37 22.14
CA SER A 64 29.95 -17.50 20.70
C SER A 64 29.63 -18.91 20.22
N VAL A 65 28.76 -19.07 19.22
CA VAL A 65 28.45 -20.35 18.57
C VAL A 65 27.98 -20.11 17.13
N GLU A 66 28.12 -21.13 16.29
CA GLU A 66 27.40 -21.24 15.02
C GLU A 66 26.16 -22.11 15.22
N ILE A 67 25.00 -21.63 14.77
CA ILE A 67 23.74 -22.37 14.76
C ILE A 67 23.35 -22.52 13.30
N GLU A 68 23.31 -23.76 12.81
CA GLU A 68 22.83 -24.09 11.47
C GLU A 68 21.45 -24.73 11.55
N MET A 69 20.47 -24.09 10.92
CA MET A 69 19.13 -24.62 10.69
C MET A 69 19.10 -25.31 9.32
N MET A 70 19.24 -26.64 9.26
CA MET A 70 19.20 -27.35 7.98
C MET A 70 17.86 -27.16 7.27
N ALA A 71 17.87 -27.30 5.94
CA ALA A 71 16.63 -27.31 5.16
C ALA A 71 15.67 -28.39 5.69
N GLY A 72 14.42 -28.01 5.98
CA GLY A 72 13.42 -28.89 6.57
C GLY A 72 13.46 -29.03 8.09
N ALA A 73 14.39 -28.36 8.78
CA ALA A 73 14.35 -28.23 10.24
C ALA A 73 13.40 -27.09 10.64
N THR A 74 12.52 -27.34 11.61
CA THR A 74 11.62 -26.31 12.19
C THR A 74 11.79 -26.27 13.70
N LEU A 75 12.34 -25.17 14.24
CA LEU A 75 12.35 -24.88 15.67
C LEU A 75 11.03 -24.22 16.05
N LYS A 76 10.16 -24.94 16.77
CA LYS A 76 8.78 -24.53 17.04
C LYS A 76 8.50 -24.39 18.53
N LEU A 77 7.82 -23.31 18.93
CA LEU A 77 7.28 -23.20 20.29
C LEU A 77 6.14 -24.21 20.48
N ALA A 78 6.20 -25.00 21.55
CA ALA A 78 5.13 -25.94 21.88
C ALA A 78 3.78 -25.25 22.13
N ASP A 79 2.69 -25.98 21.95
CA ASP A 79 1.33 -25.46 22.11
C ASP A 79 1.04 -25.08 23.57
N ASN A 80 0.25 -24.03 23.76
CA ASN A 80 -0.27 -23.60 25.08
C ASN A 80 0.80 -23.31 26.13
N VAL A 81 2.02 -22.96 25.70
CA VAL A 81 3.14 -22.55 26.57
C VAL A 81 2.94 -21.14 27.08
N CYS A 82 2.41 -20.24 26.25
CA CYS A 82 1.97 -18.91 26.67
C CYS A 82 0.45 -18.86 26.80
N ARG A 83 -0.02 -18.32 27.94
CA ARG A 83 -1.44 -18.15 28.26
C ARG A 83 -1.64 -16.76 28.81
N LYS A 84 -2.79 -16.15 28.53
CA LYS A 84 -3.11 -14.84 29.09
C LYS A 84 -3.08 -14.85 30.62
N GLU A 85 -2.62 -13.75 31.19
CA GLU A 85 -2.56 -13.54 32.63
C GLU A 85 -3.54 -12.44 33.08
N GLY A 86 -3.99 -12.49 34.33
CA GLY A 86 -4.93 -11.51 34.89
C GLY A 86 -4.30 -10.21 35.38
N VAL A 87 -3.00 -10.02 35.16
CA VAL A 87 -2.22 -8.85 35.60
C VAL A 87 -2.04 -7.89 34.43
N GLY A 88 -2.45 -6.65 34.61
CA GLY A 88 -2.34 -5.63 33.57
C GLY A 88 -0.96 -4.99 33.56
N GLU A 89 -0.36 -4.86 32.37
CA GLU A 89 0.83 -4.04 32.17
C GLU A 89 0.40 -2.62 31.80
N ILE A 90 0.78 -1.64 32.62
CA ILE A 90 0.62 -0.23 32.27
C ILE A 90 1.73 0.13 31.31
N THR A 91 1.34 0.49 30.10
CA THR A 91 2.23 1.17 29.15
C THR A 91 1.69 2.56 28.90
N THR A 92 2.58 3.53 28.74
CA THR A 92 2.16 4.89 28.40
C THR A 92 2.48 5.13 26.92
N ASP A 93 2.18 6.32 26.40
CA ASP A 93 2.75 6.80 25.13
C ASP A 93 4.29 6.98 25.15
N GLN A 94 4.97 6.28 26.07
CA GLN A 94 6.41 6.16 26.20
C GLN A 94 7.03 7.53 26.48
N ASP A 95 6.68 8.10 27.63
CA ASP A 95 7.28 9.34 28.15
C ASP A 95 6.98 10.60 27.32
N SER A 96 5.74 10.76 26.83
CA SER A 96 5.24 12.13 26.67
C SER A 96 5.36 12.84 28.02
N ASP A 97 5.74 14.12 27.99
CA ASP A 97 6.02 14.96 29.16
C ASP A 97 4.79 15.17 30.06
N LYS A 98 4.37 14.11 30.76
CA LYS A 98 3.24 14.10 31.68
C LYS A 98 3.63 14.88 32.92
N LYS A 99 2.76 15.82 33.30
CA LYS A 99 2.93 16.59 34.54
C LYS A 99 2.87 15.72 35.78
N ILE A 100 1.98 14.72 35.76
CA ILE A 100 1.78 13.74 36.83
C ILE A 100 1.54 12.38 36.14
N ASP A 101 2.29 11.36 36.58
CA ASP A 101 2.17 9.98 36.12
C ASP A 101 2.04 9.06 37.34
N ASP A 102 0.81 8.91 37.82
CA ASP A 102 0.45 8.22 39.06
C ASP A 102 -0.75 7.27 38.88
N LEU A 103 -1.00 6.83 37.63
CA LEU A 103 -1.98 5.78 37.36
C LEU A 103 -1.53 4.47 37.98
N GLU A 104 -2.42 3.87 38.75
CA GLU A 104 -2.29 2.53 39.30
C GLU A 104 -3.40 1.63 38.74
N ILE A 105 -3.08 0.35 38.56
CA ILE A 105 -4.00 -0.69 38.12
C ILE A 105 -4.23 -1.69 39.25
N GLY A 106 -5.46 -2.17 39.39
CA GLY A 106 -5.88 -3.11 40.42
C GLY A 106 -7.09 -3.93 39.99
N GLY A 107 -7.62 -4.71 40.91
CA GLY A 107 -8.62 -5.73 40.60
C GLY A 107 -8.00 -6.94 39.91
N THR A 108 -8.83 -7.77 39.28
CA THR A 108 -8.40 -8.95 38.54
C THR A 108 -9.22 -9.02 37.27
N TYR A 109 -8.54 -9.04 36.12
CA TYR A 109 -9.23 -9.10 34.83
C TYR A 109 -9.97 -10.43 34.70
N ASP A 110 -11.29 -10.33 34.51
CA ASP A 110 -12.20 -11.47 34.40
C ASP A 110 -12.08 -12.10 33.00
N MET A 111 -11.29 -13.17 32.93
CA MET A 111 -11.01 -13.93 31.71
C MET A 111 -12.23 -14.64 31.10
N MET A 112 -13.34 -14.76 31.85
CA MET A 112 -14.53 -15.52 31.45
C MET A 112 -15.60 -14.65 30.78
N LYS A 113 -15.50 -13.32 30.91
CA LYS A 113 -16.34 -12.38 30.17
C LYS A 113 -15.74 -12.18 28.78
N GLY A 114 -16.56 -12.46 27.75
CA GLY A 114 -16.11 -12.69 26.37
C GLY A 114 -15.18 -11.63 25.78
N LYS A 115 -14.39 -12.05 24.79
CA LYS A 115 -13.42 -11.23 24.06
C LYS A 115 -14.09 -9.93 23.57
N VAL A 116 -13.64 -8.78 24.05
CA VAL A 116 -13.96 -7.50 23.43
C VAL A 116 -13.12 -7.42 22.15
N ASP A 117 -13.72 -7.04 21.03
CA ASP A 117 -13.00 -6.81 19.77
C ASP A 117 -12.04 -5.61 19.94
N GLY A 118 -10.85 -5.89 20.45
CA GLY A 118 -9.74 -4.95 20.58
C GLY A 118 -8.98 -4.78 19.26
N SER A 119 -8.21 -3.70 19.14
CA SER A 119 -7.48 -3.36 17.92
C SER A 119 -6.48 -4.44 17.49
N GLU A 120 -6.86 -5.25 16.49
CA GLU A 120 -6.10 -5.95 15.42
C GLU A 120 -4.74 -6.63 15.70
N LEU A 121 -4.12 -6.53 16.87
CA LEU A 121 -2.78 -7.06 17.15
C LEU A 121 -2.80 -8.00 18.35
N PHE A 122 -3.06 -9.27 18.03
CA PHE A 122 -2.93 -10.43 18.92
C PHE A 122 -4.01 -10.60 20.00
N GLY A 123 -5.18 -9.99 19.81
CA GLY A 123 -6.41 -10.43 20.48
C GLY A 123 -6.41 -10.27 22.01
N SER A 124 -5.61 -9.34 22.53
CA SER A 124 -5.61 -8.98 23.93
C SER A 124 -6.46 -7.74 24.23
N THR A 125 -6.89 -7.62 25.48
CA THR A 125 -7.75 -6.52 25.92
C THR A 125 -6.86 -5.35 26.32
N VAL A 126 -7.00 -4.23 25.61
CA VAL A 126 -6.24 -3.00 25.87
C VAL A 126 -7.19 -1.91 26.31
N TYR A 127 -6.99 -1.40 27.52
CA TYR A 127 -7.67 -0.20 28.00
C TYR A 127 -6.93 1.03 27.49
N THR A 128 -7.64 1.96 26.86
CA THR A 128 -7.15 3.32 26.60
C THR A 128 -7.70 4.22 27.69
N ILE A 129 -6.84 4.96 28.40
CA ILE A 129 -7.23 5.91 29.46
C ILE A 129 -6.61 7.27 29.14
N ILE A 130 -7.46 8.30 29.02
CA ILE A 130 -7.07 9.66 28.66
C ILE A 130 -7.57 10.63 29.72
N VAL A 131 -6.68 11.45 30.29
CA VAL A 131 -7.12 12.59 31.10
C VAL A 131 -7.67 13.69 30.21
N THR A 132 -8.90 14.13 30.47
CA THR A 132 -9.56 15.25 29.78
C THR A 132 -9.43 16.58 30.53
N GLY A 133 -8.89 16.56 31.75
CA GLY A 133 -8.57 17.73 32.58
C GLY A 133 -9.71 18.22 33.48
N GLY A 134 -9.42 19.17 34.38
CA GLY A 134 -10.36 19.82 35.30
C GLY A 134 -10.34 21.35 35.17
N LYS A 135 -11.39 22.02 35.68
CA LYS A 135 -11.50 23.49 35.72
C LYS A 135 -11.65 23.99 37.16
N ASN A 136 -11.05 25.12 37.48
CA ASN A 136 -11.27 25.88 38.72
C ASN A 136 -11.11 25.07 40.03
N GLY A 137 -10.10 24.18 40.09
CA GLY A 137 -9.83 23.35 41.27
C GLY A 137 -10.75 22.13 41.43
N ALA A 138 -11.69 21.90 40.50
CA ALA A 138 -12.43 20.65 40.42
C ALA A 138 -11.49 19.49 40.03
N PRO A 139 -11.81 18.25 40.43
CA PRO A 139 -11.05 17.07 39.99
C PRO A 139 -10.90 17.02 38.48
N ASP A 140 -9.73 16.57 38.03
CA ASP A 140 -9.52 16.22 36.63
C ASP A 140 -10.48 15.09 36.25
N THR A 141 -10.85 15.04 34.97
CA THR A 141 -11.71 13.98 34.43
C THR A 141 -10.92 13.05 33.52
N ILE A 142 -11.38 11.81 33.39
CA ILE A 142 -10.87 10.83 32.43
C ILE A 142 -11.92 10.46 31.39
N ALA A 143 -11.42 10.03 30.25
CA ALA A 143 -12.13 9.24 29.26
C ALA A 143 -11.44 7.88 29.10
N TRP A 144 -12.20 6.79 28.97
CA TRP A 144 -11.62 5.46 28.80
C TRP A 144 -12.47 4.53 27.92
N GLY A 145 -11.83 3.47 27.43
CA GLY A 145 -12.45 2.36 26.69
C GLY A 145 -11.56 1.12 26.72
N ASP A 146 -12.14 -0.05 26.46
CA ASP A 146 -11.53 -1.39 26.62
C ASP A 146 -11.59 -2.24 25.34
N GLY A 147 -11.77 -1.59 24.19
CA GLY A 147 -11.89 -2.21 22.87
C GLY A 147 -10.92 -1.62 21.86
N LYS A 148 -11.44 -0.99 20.79
CA LYS A 148 -10.60 -0.38 19.75
C LYS A 148 -9.70 0.72 20.34
N LEU A 149 -8.41 0.65 20.04
CA LEU A 149 -7.42 1.63 20.50
C LEU A 149 -7.87 3.07 20.23
N PHE A 150 -7.72 3.94 21.23
CA PHE A 150 -8.14 5.35 21.22
C PHE A 150 -9.65 5.60 21.23
N ASP A 151 -10.50 4.58 21.12
CA ASP A 151 -11.93 4.74 21.31
C ASP A 151 -12.26 4.75 22.81
N THR A 152 -12.76 5.88 23.29
CA THR A 152 -13.05 6.09 24.72
C THR A 152 -14.52 6.46 24.90
N PRO A 153 -15.46 5.49 24.88
CA PRO A 153 -16.89 5.76 24.98
C PRO A 153 -17.29 6.30 26.36
N HIS A 154 -16.55 5.95 27.41
CA HIS A 154 -16.77 6.49 28.75
C HIS A 154 -16.01 7.82 28.88
N LYS A 155 -16.70 8.93 29.13
CA LYS A 155 -16.09 10.28 29.13
C LYS A 155 -16.57 11.10 30.33
N GLY A 156 -15.73 12.05 30.76
CA GLY A 156 -16.08 13.00 31.82
C GLY A 156 -16.15 12.37 33.21
N ILE A 157 -15.48 11.23 33.42
CA ILE A 157 -15.48 10.53 34.70
C ILE A 157 -14.51 11.26 35.65
N PRO A 158 -14.94 11.82 36.78
CA PRO A 158 -14.05 12.53 37.69
C PRO A 158 -13.06 11.58 38.37
N ILE A 159 -11.80 12.02 38.51
CA ILE A 159 -10.79 11.31 39.29
C ILE A 159 -11.12 11.45 40.78
N THR A 160 -11.30 10.33 41.47
CA THR A 160 -11.77 10.33 42.87
C THR A 160 -10.63 10.35 43.90
N GLY A 161 -9.41 9.98 43.51
CA GLY A 161 -8.29 9.70 44.42
C GLY A 161 -8.35 8.32 45.08
N ASP A 162 -9.36 7.51 44.74
CA ASP A 162 -9.56 6.15 45.25
C ASP A 162 -9.78 5.18 44.06
N TRP A 163 -9.88 3.89 44.32
CA TRP A 163 -10.12 2.88 43.29
C TRP A 163 -11.45 3.08 42.57
N GLN A 164 -11.39 3.22 41.24
CA GLN A 164 -12.54 3.32 40.35
C GLN A 164 -12.61 2.06 39.48
N GLU A 165 -13.76 1.41 39.48
CA GLU A 165 -14.00 0.23 38.65
C GLU A 165 -14.20 0.63 37.19
N LEU A 166 -13.53 -0.09 36.28
CA LEU A 166 -13.73 -0.02 34.85
C LEU A 166 -14.69 -1.14 34.43
N SER A 167 -14.31 -1.95 33.45
CA SER A 167 -15.01 -3.16 33.03
C SER A 167 -14.23 -4.41 33.46
N HIS A 168 -14.84 -5.58 33.34
CA HIS A 168 -14.17 -6.88 33.52
C HIS A 168 -13.40 -7.05 34.84
N GLY A 169 -13.84 -6.41 35.93
CA GLY A 169 -13.19 -6.51 37.25
C GLY A 169 -11.89 -5.70 37.37
N VAL A 170 -11.51 -4.95 36.33
CA VAL A 170 -10.37 -4.04 36.34
C VAL A 170 -10.70 -2.77 37.12
N LYS A 171 -9.76 -2.32 37.95
CA LYS A 171 -9.86 -1.06 38.68
C LYS A 171 -8.64 -0.20 38.40
N ILE A 172 -8.85 1.11 38.39
CA ILE A 172 -7.78 2.09 38.29
C ILE A 172 -7.81 3.04 39.48
N ARG A 173 -6.67 3.64 39.79
CA ARG A 173 -6.57 4.73 40.77
C ARG A 173 -5.55 5.75 40.28
N PHE A 174 -5.86 7.03 40.41
CA PHE A 174 -4.86 8.10 40.37
C PHE A 174 -4.70 8.63 41.79
N ALA A 175 -3.47 8.77 42.27
CA ALA A 175 -3.21 9.24 43.64
C ALA A 175 -3.61 10.71 43.82
N ASN A 176 -3.42 11.53 42.78
CA ASN A 176 -3.81 12.93 42.74
C ASN A 176 -5.21 13.06 42.12
N LYS A 177 -5.99 14.06 42.58
CA LYS A 177 -7.30 14.38 41.98
C LYS A 177 -7.21 15.47 40.92
N THR A 178 -6.13 16.26 40.93
CA THR A 178 -5.96 17.46 40.10
C THR A 178 -4.50 17.60 39.68
N GLY A 179 -4.25 18.39 38.63
CA GLY A 179 -2.90 18.79 38.21
C GLY A 179 -2.32 17.97 37.06
N HIS A 180 -3.05 16.97 36.56
CA HIS A 180 -2.63 16.17 35.42
C HIS A 180 -2.59 17.02 34.14
N GLY A 181 -1.73 16.64 33.19
CA GLY A 181 -1.75 17.24 31.86
C GLY A 181 -3.02 16.83 31.11
N ALA A 182 -3.74 17.78 30.52
CA ALA A 182 -4.82 17.43 29.59
C ALA A 182 -4.26 16.59 28.44
N ARG A 183 -4.98 15.54 28.06
CA ARG A 183 -4.62 14.51 27.06
C ARG A 183 -3.49 13.57 27.47
N SER A 184 -3.10 13.53 28.75
CA SER A 184 -2.21 12.47 29.25
C SER A 184 -2.84 11.10 28.97
N LEU A 185 -2.06 10.18 28.40
CA LEU A 185 -2.54 8.92 27.84
C LEU A 185 -1.80 7.73 28.45
N TRP A 186 -2.58 6.72 28.83
CA TRP A 186 -2.12 5.41 29.27
C TRP A 186 -2.84 4.32 28.49
N PHE A 187 -2.13 3.22 28.30
CA PHE A 187 -2.63 1.95 27.87
C PHE A 187 -2.46 0.94 29.00
N VAL A 188 -3.44 0.06 29.17
CA VAL A 188 -3.30 -1.07 30.08
C VAL A 188 -3.64 -2.33 29.33
N SER A 189 -2.66 -3.20 29.14
CA SER A 189 -2.82 -4.44 28.38
C SER A 189 -2.84 -5.65 29.31
N TYR A 190 -3.80 -6.55 29.07
CA TYR A 190 -3.93 -7.83 29.78
C TYR A 190 -3.58 -8.95 28.82
N ASP A 191 -2.30 -9.31 28.86
CA ASP A 191 -1.59 -10.06 27.83
C ASP A 191 -1.00 -11.37 28.38
N ALA A 192 -0.43 -12.18 27.50
CA ALA A 192 0.43 -13.30 27.89
C ALA A 192 1.91 -12.88 27.91
N PRO A 193 2.78 -13.55 28.69
CA PRO A 193 4.21 -13.23 28.73
C PRO A 193 4.92 -13.50 27.41
N GLU A 194 6.06 -12.84 27.22
CA GLU A 194 6.83 -12.97 25.99
C GLU A 194 7.43 -14.37 25.77
N ALA A 195 7.69 -14.72 24.52
CA ALA A 195 8.40 -15.91 24.09
C ALA A 195 9.37 -15.60 22.96
N TYR A 196 10.50 -16.29 22.97
CA TYR A 196 11.55 -16.16 21.97
C TYR A 196 11.94 -17.52 21.38
N GLY A 197 12.25 -17.54 20.08
CA GLY A 197 12.77 -18.75 19.43
C GLY A 197 14.23 -18.93 19.85
N ILE A 198 15.08 -18.05 19.35
CA ILE A 198 16.47 -17.93 19.77
C ILE A 198 16.68 -16.56 20.42
N ARG A 199 17.21 -16.55 21.64
CA ARG A 199 17.56 -15.31 22.36
C ARG A 199 19.06 -15.26 22.64
N ILE A 200 19.71 -14.19 22.19
CA ILE A 200 21.14 -13.92 22.41
C ILE A 200 21.26 -12.80 23.45
N GLY A 201 21.76 -13.13 24.64
CA GLY A 201 21.85 -12.20 25.77
C GLY A 201 20.52 -11.86 26.44
N HIS A 202 20.58 -11.14 27.56
CA HIS A 202 19.42 -10.85 28.42
C HIS A 202 19.37 -9.38 28.90
N GLY A 203 20.00 -8.46 28.17
CA GLY A 203 20.03 -7.03 28.48
C GLY A 203 21.18 -6.60 29.37
N ARG A 204 21.09 -6.90 30.68
CA ARG A 204 22.05 -6.41 31.70
C ARG A 204 23.18 -7.39 32.04
N GLN A 205 23.48 -8.34 31.16
CA GLN A 205 24.62 -9.23 31.36
C GLN A 205 25.92 -8.42 31.45
N ALA A 206 26.80 -8.80 32.38
CA ALA A 206 28.09 -8.14 32.54
C ALA A 206 29.01 -8.41 31.34
N GLU A 207 29.10 -9.68 30.95
CA GLU A 207 29.99 -10.14 29.89
C GLU A 207 29.44 -9.86 28.50
N THR A 208 30.37 -9.61 27.56
CA THR A 208 30.01 -9.39 26.16
C THR A 208 29.90 -10.73 25.44
N ILE A 209 28.77 -10.95 24.78
CA ILE A 209 28.58 -12.08 23.87
C ILE A 209 28.98 -11.63 22.48
N SER A 210 29.89 -12.32 21.80
CA SER A 210 30.29 -11.94 20.45
C SER A 210 30.49 -13.12 19.51
N GLY A 211 30.24 -12.91 18.22
CA GLY A 211 30.50 -13.91 17.18
C GLY A 211 29.47 -15.03 17.18
N VAL A 212 28.19 -14.69 17.30
CA VAL A 212 27.08 -15.65 17.15
C VAL A 212 26.60 -15.62 15.70
N ARG A 213 26.46 -16.80 15.08
CA ARG A 213 25.96 -16.94 13.71
C ARG A 213 24.75 -17.86 13.71
N ILE A 214 23.63 -17.41 13.16
CA ILE A 214 22.44 -18.22 12.92
C ILE A 214 22.26 -18.29 11.40
N THR A 215 22.41 -19.47 10.81
CA THR A 215 22.46 -19.65 9.36
C THR A 215 21.61 -20.84 8.91
N GLY A 216 21.38 -20.99 7.61
CA GLY A 216 20.79 -22.19 7.02
C GLY A 216 19.52 -21.89 6.23
N LYS A 217 18.65 -22.90 6.10
CA LYS A 217 17.39 -22.84 5.32
C LYS A 217 16.18 -23.38 6.10
N GLY A 218 16.34 -23.65 7.38
CA GLY A 218 15.25 -24.07 8.26
C GLY A 218 14.37 -22.91 8.71
N THR A 219 13.39 -23.22 9.55
CA THR A 219 12.34 -22.30 10.01
C THR A 219 12.38 -22.15 11.53
N ILE A 220 12.17 -20.93 12.03
CA ILE A 220 11.80 -20.66 13.42
C ILE A 220 10.32 -20.24 13.42
N ASP A 221 9.53 -20.91 14.23
CA ASP A 221 8.07 -20.77 14.32
C ASP A 221 7.68 -20.54 15.78
N LEU A 222 7.17 -19.35 16.11
CA LEU A 222 6.70 -19.07 17.48
C LEU A 222 5.30 -19.57 17.78
N ASN A 223 4.63 -20.18 16.80
CA ASN A 223 3.36 -20.85 16.99
C ASN A 223 2.32 -19.95 17.68
N ALA A 224 2.29 -18.67 17.31
CA ALA A 224 1.36 -17.66 17.82
C ALA A 224 -0.10 -18.08 17.66
N SER A 225 -0.41 -18.88 16.64
CA SER A 225 -1.75 -19.43 16.42
C SER A 225 -2.24 -20.36 17.54
N HIS A 226 -1.34 -20.93 18.34
CA HIS A 226 -1.65 -21.87 19.44
C HIS A 226 -1.13 -21.40 20.80
N ASN A 227 -0.76 -20.11 20.90
CA ASN A 227 -0.25 -19.50 22.12
C ASN A 227 -0.83 -18.08 22.25
N ASP A 228 -1.31 -17.71 23.44
CA ASP A 228 -1.65 -16.31 23.69
C ASP A 228 -0.35 -15.49 23.69
N LEU A 229 -0.32 -14.35 22.99
CA LEU A 229 0.90 -13.55 22.84
C LEU A 229 0.75 -12.14 23.42
N PRO A 230 1.86 -11.50 23.83
CA PRO A 230 1.84 -10.09 24.18
C PRO A 230 1.43 -9.21 23.02
N SER A 231 0.74 -8.12 23.33
CA SER A 231 0.41 -7.07 22.35
C SER A 231 1.67 -6.35 21.87
N GLY A 232 1.54 -5.56 20.80
CA GLY A 232 2.63 -4.69 20.34
C GLY A 232 2.90 -3.48 21.23
N LEU A 233 2.13 -3.28 22.32
CA LEU A 233 2.19 -2.10 23.16
C LEU A 233 2.99 -2.31 24.45
N VAL A 234 3.27 -3.57 24.83
CA VAL A 234 4.02 -3.92 26.03
C VAL A 234 5.52 -3.72 25.90
N LYS A 235 6.22 -3.74 27.04
CA LYS A 235 7.67 -3.65 27.12
C LYS A 235 8.39 -4.80 26.41
N ASN A 236 7.94 -6.04 26.63
CA ASN A 236 8.55 -7.23 26.07
C ASN A 236 7.66 -7.80 24.97
N ILE A 237 8.18 -7.82 23.75
CA ILE A 237 7.45 -8.32 22.57
C ILE A 237 8.04 -9.67 22.15
N ASN A 238 7.24 -10.53 21.51
CA ASN A 238 7.70 -11.80 20.97
C ASN A 238 8.59 -11.65 19.75
N ALA A 239 9.63 -12.48 19.65
CA ALA A 239 10.43 -12.58 18.44
C ALA A 239 10.99 -13.96 18.13
N CYS A 240 11.06 -14.33 16.85
CA CYS A 240 11.79 -15.54 16.45
C CYS A 240 13.27 -15.45 16.84
N VAL A 241 13.89 -14.28 16.65
CA VAL A 241 15.25 -13.99 17.13
C VAL A 241 15.27 -12.69 17.92
N LEU A 242 15.77 -12.74 19.16
CA LEU A 242 16.04 -11.56 19.98
C LEU A 242 17.54 -11.41 20.25
N ILE A 243 18.09 -10.23 20.00
CA ILE A 243 19.47 -9.83 20.32
C ILE A 243 19.41 -8.70 21.34
N HIS A 244 19.83 -8.95 22.58
CA HIS A 244 19.55 -8.01 23.69
C HIS A 244 20.73 -7.81 24.64
N GLY A 245 21.13 -6.54 24.79
CA GLY A 245 22.19 -6.12 25.72
C GLY A 245 23.58 -6.10 25.08
N ARG A 246 24.62 -6.41 25.87
CA ARG A 246 26.02 -6.51 25.42
C ARG A 246 26.23 -7.67 24.45
N VAL A 247 25.90 -7.44 23.20
CA VAL A 247 25.99 -8.44 22.12
C VAL A 247 26.61 -7.81 20.88
N ARG A 248 27.60 -8.48 20.28
CA ARG A 248 28.39 -7.92 19.18
C ARG A 248 28.67 -8.92 18.07
N ASN A 249 28.76 -8.46 16.83
CA ASN A 249 29.18 -9.30 15.69
C ASN A 249 28.25 -10.51 15.51
N VAL A 250 26.96 -10.24 15.29
CA VAL A 250 25.93 -11.27 15.10
C VAL A 250 25.54 -11.33 13.63
N LEU A 251 25.42 -12.55 13.09
CA LEU A 251 24.82 -12.81 11.78
C LEU A 251 23.56 -13.64 11.92
N VAL A 252 22.48 -13.22 11.27
CA VAL A 252 21.27 -14.01 11.02
C VAL A 252 21.09 -14.09 9.51
N GLU A 253 21.18 -15.30 8.93
CA GLU A 253 21.24 -15.48 7.48
C GLU A 253 20.42 -16.68 6.99
N GLY A 254 19.69 -16.52 5.89
CA GLY A 254 19.09 -17.62 5.12
C GLY A 254 17.85 -18.30 5.72
N ILE A 255 17.62 -18.16 7.03
CA ILE A 255 16.51 -18.82 7.74
C ILE A 255 15.15 -18.19 7.42
N THR A 256 14.09 -18.97 7.67
CA THR A 256 12.70 -18.52 7.61
C THR A 256 12.14 -18.28 9.02
N MET A 257 11.35 -17.24 9.21
CA MET A 257 10.70 -16.89 10.48
C MET A 257 9.20 -16.66 10.27
N THR A 258 8.37 -17.21 11.15
CA THR A 258 6.90 -17.24 10.97
C THR A 258 6.14 -17.23 12.30
N ASP A 259 4.85 -16.94 12.21
CA ASP A 259 3.83 -17.04 13.28
C ASP A 259 4.28 -16.40 14.60
N THR A 260 4.65 -15.11 14.54
CA THR A 260 5.20 -14.34 15.65
C THR A 260 4.76 -12.87 15.59
N MET A 261 5.08 -12.04 16.60
CA MET A 261 4.89 -10.59 16.48
C MET A 261 6.05 -9.93 15.73
N ARG A 262 7.31 -10.24 16.06
CA ARG A 262 8.50 -9.73 15.35
C ARG A 262 9.33 -10.89 14.82
N ALA A 263 9.84 -10.78 13.60
CA ALA A 263 10.77 -11.77 13.07
C ALA A 263 12.11 -11.69 13.83
N VAL A 264 12.70 -10.49 13.84
CA VAL A 264 13.95 -10.20 14.55
C VAL A 264 13.78 -8.93 15.36
N MET A 265 14.29 -8.94 16.59
CA MET A 265 14.47 -7.73 17.39
C MET A 265 15.90 -7.59 17.85
N MET A 266 16.39 -6.35 17.87
CA MET A 266 17.71 -6.05 18.41
C MET A 266 17.73 -4.71 19.10
N TYR A 267 18.31 -4.66 20.29
CA TYR A 267 18.45 -3.44 21.08
C TYR A 267 19.43 -3.63 22.24
N GLY A 268 20.10 -2.54 22.62
CA GLY A 268 20.82 -2.48 23.88
C GLY A 268 19.88 -2.29 25.09
N GLU A 269 20.48 -2.24 26.27
CA GLU A 269 19.82 -1.99 27.56
C GLU A 269 20.54 -0.87 28.33
N HIS A 270 19.82 -0.14 29.18
CA HIS A 270 20.40 0.92 30.03
C HIS A 270 19.88 0.83 31.47
N SER A 271 20.76 1.05 32.46
CA SER A 271 20.38 0.97 33.88
C SER A 271 19.87 2.28 34.49
N GLY A 272 20.15 3.41 33.84
CA GLY A 272 19.71 4.74 34.26
C GLY A 272 18.20 4.98 34.10
N LYS A 273 17.68 5.98 34.84
CA LYS A 273 16.28 6.37 34.81
C LYS A 273 15.86 6.83 33.40
N PHE A 274 14.71 6.38 32.93
CA PHE A 274 14.13 6.83 31.67
C PHE A 274 13.59 8.26 31.82
N LEU A 275 13.97 9.13 30.87
CA LEU A 275 13.60 10.53 30.83
C LEU A 275 12.78 10.83 29.56
N PRO A 276 12.03 11.95 29.51
CA PRO A 276 11.24 12.33 28.33
C PRO A 276 12.03 12.38 27.03
N GLY A 277 11.35 12.09 25.92
CA GLY A 277 11.92 12.14 24.57
C GLY A 277 12.98 11.07 24.29
N GLY A 278 12.98 9.96 25.03
CA GLY A 278 13.92 8.85 24.86
C GLY A 278 15.25 9.00 25.61
N LYS A 279 15.44 10.07 26.38
CA LYS A 279 16.70 10.31 27.11
C LYS A 279 16.86 9.32 28.27
N VAL A 280 18.09 9.18 28.75
CA VAL A 280 18.40 8.40 29.95
C VAL A 280 19.19 9.26 30.93
N GLY A 281 18.88 9.14 32.23
CA GLY A 281 19.70 9.70 33.29
C GLY A 281 21.00 8.90 33.50
N PRO A 282 21.81 9.27 34.50
CA PRO A 282 23.05 8.55 34.82
C PRO A 282 22.81 7.05 35.02
N GLY A 283 23.69 6.22 34.44
CA GLY A 283 23.61 4.77 34.49
C GLY A 283 24.64 4.12 33.57
N GLU A 284 24.60 2.80 33.54
CA GLU A 284 25.44 1.95 32.70
C GLU A 284 24.68 1.55 31.43
N SER A 285 25.35 1.64 30.29
CA SER A 285 24.84 1.18 28.99
C SER A 285 25.36 -0.22 28.65
N PHE A 286 24.48 -1.03 28.07
CA PHE A 286 24.72 -2.40 27.62
C PHE A 286 24.40 -2.46 26.14
N ASP A 287 25.39 -2.15 25.32
CA ASP A 287 25.18 -1.83 23.91
C ASP A 287 25.21 -3.07 23.00
N ALA A 288 24.37 -3.04 21.96
CA ALA A 288 24.37 -4.01 20.89
C ALA A 288 25.04 -3.41 19.63
N GLU A 289 25.93 -4.13 18.97
CA GLU A 289 26.66 -3.59 17.81
C GLU A 289 27.04 -4.63 16.74
N ASN A 290 27.21 -4.17 15.50
CA ASN A 290 27.65 -4.98 14.36
C ASN A 290 26.75 -6.20 14.13
N ILE A 291 25.47 -5.95 13.86
CA ILE A 291 24.46 -7.00 13.67
C ILE A 291 24.04 -7.01 12.20
N THR A 292 24.05 -8.17 11.57
CA THR A 292 23.64 -8.35 10.18
C THR A 292 22.49 -9.35 10.10
N VAL A 293 21.39 -8.95 9.47
CA VAL A 293 20.26 -9.79 9.08
C VAL A 293 20.16 -9.77 7.57
N GLN A 294 20.45 -10.89 6.91
CA GLN A 294 20.49 -10.92 5.45
C GLN A 294 19.99 -12.22 4.82
N PHE A 295 19.45 -12.14 3.61
CA PHE A 295 18.94 -13.30 2.88
C PHE A 295 17.89 -14.12 3.66
N THR A 296 17.26 -13.54 4.69
CA THR A 296 16.23 -14.21 5.49
C THR A 296 14.87 -14.08 4.83
N ARG A 297 13.94 -14.95 5.24
CA ARG A 297 12.53 -14.87 4.85
C ARG A 297 11.66 -14.68 6.09
N THR A 298 10.90 -13.60 6.12
CA THR A 298 9.83 -13.41 7.10
C THR A 298 8.50 -13.71 6.42
N LEU A 299 7.79 -14.74 6.89
CA LEU A 299 6.47 -15.13 6.42
C LEU A 299 5.48 -14.97 7.59
N ASN A 300 5.05 -13.75 7.84
CA ASN A 300 4.34 -13.40 9.07
C ASN A 300 3.06 -12.60 8.78
N PRO A 301 2.04 -13.24 8.17
CA PRO A 301 0.85 -12.55 7.63
C PRO A 301 -0.08 -11.95 8.69
N ASN A 302 0.19 -12.19 9.98
CA ASN A 302 -0.54 -11.63 11.11
C ASN A 302 0.32 -10.72 12.00
N GLY A 303 1.61 -10.53 11.67
CA GLY A 303 2.55 -9.80 12.50
C GLY A 303 3.42 -8.81 11.73
N SER A 304 4.49 -8.38 12.39
CA SER A 304 5.50 -7.46 11.88
C SER A 304 6.78 -8.19 11.49
N GLY A 305 7.70 -7.46 10.86
CA GLY A 305 9.03 -7.98 10.54
C GLY A 305 10.08 -7.60 11.60
N THR A 306 11.12 -6.89 11.18
CA THR A 306 12.34 -6.63 11.96
C THR A 306 12.28 -5.27 12.67
N LEU A 307 12.61 -5.25 13.96
CA LEU A 307 12.69 -4.04 14.78
C LEU A 307 14.15 -3.74 15.19
N LEU A 308 14.64 -2.57 14.80
CA LEU A 308 16.01 -2.10 15.04
C LEU A 308 15.97 -0.99 16.10
N GLY A 309 16.05 -1.40 17.36
CA GLY A 309 15.95 -0.51 18.52
C GLY A 309 14.56 -0.52 19.15
N HIS A 310 14.51 -0.54 20.48
CA HIS A 310 13.26 -0.56 21.24
C HIS A 310 13.30 0.47 22.38
N PRO A 311 12.30 1.37 22.48
CA PRO A 311 12.32 2.52 23.40
C PRO A 311 12.26 2.16 24.89
N SER A 312 11.78 0.95 25.22
CA SER A 312 11.63 0.50 26.61
C SER A 312 12.91 -0.08 27.25
N PHE A 313 14.06 -0.05 26.54
CA PHE A 313 15.34 -0.60 27.06
C PHE A 313 16.52 0.38 26.96
N ARG A 314 16.57 1.23 25.92
CA ARG A 314 17.41 2.43 25.80
C ARG A 314 18.93 2.29 25.83
N GLY A 315 19.49 1.08 25.68
CA GLY A 315 20.91 0.97 25.35
C GLY A 315 21.17 1.43 23.91
N GLN A 316 22.45 1.60 23.56
CA GLN A 316 22.83 1.97 22.19
C GLN A 316 22.73 0.76 21.26
N LEU A 317 22.36 1.02 20.01
CA LEU A 317 22.40 0.04 18.93
C LEU A 317 23.23 0.62 17.78
N ARG A 318 24.30 -0.07 17.37
CA ARG A 318 25.24 0.47 16.37
C ARG A 318 25.51 -0.48 15.21
N ASN A 319 25.75 0.08 14.03
CA ASN A 319 26.22 -0.64 12.84
C ASN A 319 25.36 -1.86 12.49
N VAL A 320 24.10 -1.59 12.15
CA VAL A 320 23.13 -2.65 11.83
C VAL A 320 22.92 -2.77 10.33
N ARG A 321 22.89 -3.99 9.81
CA ARG A 321 22.58 -4.30 8.41
C ARG A 321 21.31 -5.15 8.32
N CYS A 322 20.34 -4.72 7.54
CA CYS A 322 19.12 -5.48 7.24
C CYS A 322 18.95 -5.53 5.73
N ASN A 323 19.62 -6.49 5.07
CA ASN A 323 19.83 -6.46 3.63
C ASN A 323 19.33 -7.70 2.90
N TYR A 324 18.82 -7.54 1.68
CA TYR A 324 18.49 -8.64 0.77
C TYR A 324 17.53 -9.68 1.35
N ASN A 325 16.64 -9.26 2.26
CA ASN A 325 15.65 -10.13 2.87
C ASN A 325 14.33 -10.09 2.10
N TYR A 326 13.52 -11.13 2.28
CA TYR A 326 12.13 -11.17 1.85
C TYR A 326 11.19 -11.02 3.04
N PHE A 327 10.21 -10.12 2.95
CA PHE A 327 9.19 -9.91 3.98
C PHE A 327 7.80 -10.09 3.39
N GLU A 328 6.96 -10.85 4.09
CA GLU A 328 5.51 -10.87 3.97
C GLU A 328 4.91 -10.62 5.36
N THR A 329 4.31 -9.44 5.58
CA THR A 329 3.86 -9.01 6.92
C THR A 329 2.50 -8.32 6.89
N LYS A 330 1.73 -8.44 7.99
CA LYS A 330 0.50 -7.64 8.18
C LYS A 330 0.81 -6.19 8.48
N LEU A 331 1.83 -6.01 9.32
CA LEU A 331 2.24 -4.74 9.84
C LEU A 331 3.56 -4.30 9.21
N THR A 332 4.19 -3.28 9.82
CA THR A 332 5.49 -2.78 9.42
C THR A 332 6.54 -3.88 9.27
N ALA A 333 7.17 -3.93 8.10
CA ALA A 333 8.16 -4.96 7.80
C ALA A 333 9.54 -4.65 8.41
N ILE A 334 9.99 -3.40 8.36
CA ILE A 334 11.29 -3.00 8.90
C ILE A 334 11.16 -1.67 9.65
N GLU A 335 11.63 -1.62 10.89
CA GLU A 335 11.59 -0.42 11.74
C GLU A 335 13.00 -0.02 12.21
N PRO A 336 13.72 0.84 11.47
CA PRO A 336 14.84 1.61 12.01
C PRO A 336 14.32 2.60 13.05
N ASN A 337 14.45 2.28 14.34
CA ASN A 337 13.60 2.89 15.36
C ASN A 337 14.39 3.77 16.34
N PHE A 338 15.02 3.17 17.34
CA PHE A 338 15.41 3.90 18.55
C PHE A 338 16.87 3.65 18.96
N ASN A 339 17.58 4.72 19.35
CA ASN A 339 19.01 4.70 19.74
C ASN A 339 19.90 3.97 18.72
N LEU A 340 19.51 4.03 17.45
CA LEU A 340 20.17 3.38 16.34
C LEU A 340 21.13 4.36 15.66
N ASP A 341 22.42 4.02 15.63
CA ASP A 341 23.49 4.81 15.03
C ASP A 341 24.29 3.98 14.02
N GLY A 342 24.23 4.36 12.75
CA GLY A 342 24.86 3.63 11.66
C GLY A 342 24.04 2.41 11.29
N TYR A 343 23.28 2.52 10.19
CA TYR A 343 22.49 1.40 9.71
C TYR A 343 22.33 1.39 8.20
N GLU A 344 22.15 0.20 7.65
CA GLU A 344 21.76 0.01 6.26
C GLU A 344 20.56 -0.93 6.13
N VAL A 345 19.63 -0.53 5.27
CA VAL A 345 18.46 -1.32 4.86
C VAL A 345 18.46 -1.37 3.35
N ILE A 346 19.05 -2.42 2.77
CA ILE A 346 19.36 -2.46 1.33
C ILE A 346 18.75 -3.68 0.64
N GLY A 347 18.15 -3.47 -0.54
CA GLY A 347 17.83 -4.57 -1.45
C GLY A 347 16.73 -5.52 -0.96
N ASN A 348 15.89 -5.12 -0.01
CA ASN A 348 14.83 -5.97 0.52
C ASN A 348 13.60 -6.01 -0.39
N HIS A 349 12.96 -7.17 -0.46
CA HIS A 349 11.68 -7.37 -1.14
C HIS A 349 10.56 -7.44 -0.09
N ILE A 350 9.63 -6.48 -0.14
CA ILE A 350 8.71 -6.22 0.98
C ILE A 350 7.26 -6.26 0.50
N LYS A 351 6.54 -7.32 0.85
CA LYS A 351 5.08 -7.39 0.78
C LYS A 351 4.53 -7.08 2.18
N SER A 352 3.93 -5.90 2.35
CA SER A 352 3.41 -5.46 3.66
C SER A 352 2.08 -4.75 3.50
N ASP A 353 1.09 -5.19 4.30
CA ASP A 353 -0.20 -4.51 4.45
C ASP A 353 -0.03 -3.18 5.22
N GLY A 354 1.00 -3.06 6.08
CA GLY A 354 1.35 -1.87 6.86
C GLY A 354 2.40 -0.98 6.18
N GLU A 355 3.31 -0.38 6.95
CA GLU A 355 4.46 0.34 6.39
C GLU A 355 5.51 -0.66 5.83
N ALA A 356 6.23 -0.29 4.78
CA ALA A 356 7.32 -1.15 4.29
C ALA A 356 8.57 -0.94 5.15
N ILE A 357 9.10 0.29 5.16
CA ILE A 357 10.21 0.70 6.02
C ILE A 357 9.77 1.94 6.78
N HIS A 358 9.77 1.87 8.11
CA HIS A 358 9.32 2.96 8.97
C HIS A 358 10.44 3.40 9.90
N CYS A 359 11.10 4.50 9.55
CA CYS A 359 12.00 5.21 10.43
C CYS A 359 11.17 5.94 11.48
N TRP A 360 11.06 5.33 12.66
CA TRP A 360 10.14 5.75 13.72
C TRP A 360 10.92 6.04 15.00
N ARG A 361 10.98 7.31 15.43
CA ARG A 361 11.87 7.82 16.51
C ARG A 361 13.34 7.92 16.11
N HIS A 362 14.16 8.44 17.02
CA HIS A 362 15.52 8.87 16.71
C HIS A 362 16.44 7.70 16.34
N SER A 363 16.79 7.68 15.06
CA SER A 363 17.90 6.95 14.46
C SER A 363 18.75 7.91 13.63
N LYS A 364 20.03 7.58 13.43
CA LYS A 364 20.96 8.43 12.69
C LYS A 364 21.98 7.65 11.87
N ASN A 365 22.61 8.34 10.92
CA ASN A 365 23.64 7.80 10.02
C ASN A 365 23.15 6.58 9.21
N GLY A 366 21.91 6.65 8.71
CA GLY A 366 21.25 5.57 7.98
C GLY A 366 21.41 5.65 6.46
N VAL A 367 21.49 4.49 5.80
CA VAL A 367 21.36 4.32 4.35
C VAL A 367 20.20 3.38 4.06
N ILE A 368 19.24 3.82 3.25
CA ILE A 368 18.10 2.99 2.84
C ILE A 368 18.08 2.99 1.31
N ALA A 369 18.43 1.86 0.71
CA ALA A 369 18.60 1.82 -0.73
C ALA A 369 18.07 0.55 -1.41
N ASP A 370 17.66 0.68 -2.67
CA ASP A 370 17.34 -0.45 -3.55
C ASP A 370 16.23 -1.39 -3.02
N ASN A 371 15.38 -0.92 -2.10
CA ASN A 371 14.28 -1.72 -1.56
C ASN A 371 13.07 -1.69 -2.50
N LEU A 372 12.43 -2.84 -2.67
CA LEU A 372 11.28 -3.03 -3.53
C LEU A 372 10.04 -3.42 -2.70
N ARG A 373 9.05 -2.52 -2.66
CA ARG A 373 7.73 -2.84 -2.09
C ARG A 373 6.89 -3.57 -3.15
N LEU A 374 6.29 -4.70 -2.77
CA LEU A 374 5.55 -5.61 -3.64
C LEU A 374 4.06 -5.64 -3.27
N GLY A 375 3.19 -5.81 -4.26
CA GLY A 375 1.76 -6.07 -4.05
C GLY A 375 0.93 -4.90 -3.50
N ASP A 376 1.52 -3.72 -3.31
CA ASP A 376 0.80 -2.55 -2.81
C ASP A 376 0.22 -1.71 -3.95
N VAL A 377 -1.05 -1.99 -4.28
CA VAL A 377 -1.83 -1.27 -5.32
C VAL A 377 -2.23 0.16 -4.93
N THR A 378 -1.88 0.59 -3.71
CA THR A 378 -2.23 1.92 -3.18
C THR A 378 -1.11 2.96 -3.33
N PHE A 379 -0.02 2.56 -4.00
CA PHE A 379 1.14 3.39 -4.33
C PHE A 379 1.81 4.03 -3.10
N ARG A 380 1.74 3.40 -1.93
CA ARG A 380 2.37 3.92 -0.71
C ARG A 380 3.87 4.01 -0.89
N LYS A 381 4.44 5.02 -0.24
CA LYS A 381 5.88 5.17 -0.08
C LYS A 381 6.51 3.91 0.50
N VAL A 382 7.73 3.62 0.06
CA VAL A 382 8.54 2.53 0.62
C VAL A 382 9.11 2.93 1.98
N VAL A 383 9.53 4.18 2.11
CA VAL A 383 10.18 4.69 3.32
C VAL A 383 9.35 5.79 3.95
N SER A 384 8.99 5.60 5.21
CA SER A 384 8.33 6.58 6.06
C SER A 384 9.30 7.08 7.12
N VAL A 385 9.44 8.41 7.25
CA VAL A 385 10.29 9.03 8.27
C VAL A 385 9.43 9.98 9.09
N ASN A 386 9.19 9.68 10.35
CA ASN A 386 8.48 10.53 11.30
C ASN A 386 8.71 10.07 12.75
N ALA A 387 8.23 10.85 13.71
CA ALA A 387 8.19 10.47 15.12
C ALA A 387 6.87 10.95 15.74
N PRO A 388 6.39 10.28 16.81
CA PRO A 388 5.32 10.80 17.63
C PRO A 388 5.67 12.18 18.22
N ALA A 389 4.65 12.96 18.60
CA ALA A 389 4.86 14.22 19.30
C ALA A 389 5.65 14.00 20.61
N GLY A 390 6.59 14.91 20.92
CA GLY A 390 7.45 14.83 22.10
C GLY A 390 8.69 13.94 21.94
N TRP A 391 8.79 13.19 20.84
CA TRP A 391 9.97 12.37 20.52
C TRP A 391 10.90 13.09 19.54
N GLU A 392 12.20 12.82 19.69
CA GLU A 392 13.19 13.26 18.72
C GLU A 392 12.98 12.53 17.39
N VAL A 393 12.97 13.31 16.30
CA VAL A 393 12.79 12.78 14.95
C VAL A 393 14.04 12.03 14.47
N PRO A 394 13.90 10.99 13.64
CA PRO A 394 15.04 10.39 12.96
C PRO A 394 15.78 11.43 12.11
N MET A 395 17.12 11.38 12.10
CA MET A 395 17.87 12.08 11.07
C MET A 395 17.51 11.47 9.70
N PRO A 396 17.21 12.29 8.67
CA PRO A 396 16.85 11.76 7.36
C PRO A 396 17.94 10.81 6.84
N PRO A 397 17.62 9.53 6.57
CA PRO A 397 18.60 8.61 6.01
C PRO A 397 18.93 8.99 4.57
N VAL A 398 20.11 8.59 4.11
CA VAL A 398 20.44 8.63 2.69
C VAL A 398 19.53 7.63 1.97
N MET A 399 18.66 8.15 1.10
CA MET A 399 17.69 7.33 0.37
C MET A 399 18.05 7.26 -1.11
N LYS A 400 18.11 6.04 -1.65
CA LYS A 400 18.37 5.82 -3.08
C LYS A 400 17.53 4.66 -3.61
N ASN A 401 16.84 4.85 -4.74
CA ASN A 401 16.25 3.74 -5.49
C ASN A 401 15.25 2.84 -4.71
N ASN A 402 14.57 3.37 -3.69
CA ASN A 402 13.48 2.64 -3.02
C ASN A 402 12.19 2.81 -3.81
N ARG A 403 11.63 1.71 -4.31
CA ARG A 403 10.51 1.72 -5.25
C ARG A 403 9.36 0.86 -4.78
N ASN A 404 8.14 1.31 -4.98
CA ASN A 404 7.01 0.41 -5.00
C ASN A 404 6.88 -0.14 -6.42
N ALA A 405 6.85 -1.47 -6.55
CA ALA A 405 6.87 -2.19 -7.81
C ALA A 405 5.69 -1.82 -8.72
N LEU A 406 4.58 -1.36 -8.13
CA LEU A 406 3.41 -0.94 -8.87
C LEU A 406 3.38 0.55 -9.15
N GLY A 407 4.21 1.39 -8.55
CA GLY A 407 4.14 2.86 -8.71
C GLY A 407 4.23 3.64 -7.42
N ASP A 408 4.28 4.97 -7.51
CA ASP A 408 4.18 5.86 -6.35
C ASP A 408 3.06 6.90 -6.55
N ARG A 409 2.53 7.44 -5.45
CA ARG A 409 1.40 8.38 -5.49
C ARG A 409 1.67 9.66 -6.30
N ALA A 410 2.93 10.09 -6.41
CA ALA A 410 3.29 11.28 -7.15
C ALA A 410 3.43 10.99 -8.66
N GLN A 411 3.89 9.79 -9.01
CA GLN A 411 4.22 9.41 -10.39
C GLN A 411 3.20 8.47 -11.04
N GLY A 412 2.23 7.95 -10.28
CA GLY A 412 1.30 6.91 -10.73
C GLY A 412 1.98 5.54 -10.84
N PRO A 413 1.38 4.59 -11.56
CA PRO A 413 1.93 3.26 -11.71
C PRO A 413 3.36 3.24 -12.25
N GLN A 414 4.24 2.35 -11.75
CA GLN A 414 5.55 2.08 -12.32
C GLN A 414 5.33 1.32 -13.63
N THR A 415 5.10 2.07 -14.70
CA THR A 415 5.35 1.59 -16.04
C THR A 415 6.84 1.72 -16.29
N SER A 416 7.53 0.63 -16.59
CA SER A 416 8.96 0.61 -16.93
C SER A 416 9.26 1.28 -18.28
N LEU A 417 8.38 2.16 -18.74
CA LEU A 417 8.43 2.82 -20.01
C LEU A 417 8.24 4.30 -19.73
N GLU A 418 9.23 5.13 -20.07
CA GLU A 418 8.87 6.47 -20.50
C GLU A 418 7.69 6.32 -21.47
N PRO A 419 6.59 7.10 -21.30
CA PRO A 419 5.45 7.03 -22.19
C PRO A 419 5.97 7.07 -23.63
N LYS A 420 5.89 5.95 -24.34
CA LYS A 420 6.29 5.96 -25.75
C LYS A 420 5.29 6.87 -26.44
N PRO A 421 5.75 7.94 -27.11
CA PRO A 421 4.83 8.76 -27.86
C PRO A 421 4.05 7.91 -28.85
N PHE A 422 2.78 8.28 -29.09
CA PHE A 422 2.00 7.65 -30.15
C PHE A 422 2.63 7.86 -31.54
N GLY A 423 3.56 8.82 -31.67
CA GLY A 423 4.23 9.11 -32.93
C GLY A 423 3.34 9.81 -33.96
N ARG A 424 2.19 10.35 -33.52
CA ARG A 424 1.28 11.19 -34.31
C ARG A 424 0.73 12.30 -33.42
N ARG A 425 0.38 13.43 -34.02
CA ARG A 425 -0.23 14.56 -33.31
C ARG A 425 -1.73 14.31 -33.15
N LEU A 426 -2.25 14.52 -31.93
CA LEU A 426 -3.60 14.14 -31.54
C LEU A 426 -4.30 15.31 -30.84
N LEU A 427 -5.60 15.46 -31.08
CA LEU A 427 -6.50 16.15 -30.14
C LEU A 427 -7.16 15.07 -29.28
N VAL A 428 -7.19 15.27 -27.97
CA VAL A 428 -7.50 14.23 -27.00
C VAL A 428 -8.58 14.73 -26.04
N SER A 429 -9.66 13.96 -25.86
CA SER A 429 -10.65 14.15 -24.81
C SER A 429 -10.32 13.22 -23.64
N ASP A 430 -9.86 13.77 -22.52
CA ASP A 430 -9.59 13.02 -21.28
C ASP A 430 -10.81 13.14 -20.36
N TYR A 431 -11.72 12.16 -20.49
CA TYR A 431 -12.98 12.13 -19.76
C TYR A 431 -12.78 12.20 -18.25
N VAL A 432 -11.86 11.39 -17.72
CA VAL A 432 -11.64 11.30 -16.27
C VAL A 432 -10.73 12.43 -15.78
N GLY A 433 -9.75 12.85 -16.60
CA GLY A 433 -8.88 13.98 -16.28
C GLY A 433 -9.54 15.36 -16.45
N ASN A 434 -10.78 15.43 -16.92
CA ASN A 434 -11.56 16.66 -17.13
C ASN A 434 -10.83 17.72 -17.97
N LYS A 435 -10.29 17.30 -19.12
CA LYS A 435 -9.61 18.22 -20.04
C LYS A 435 -9.65 17.76 -21.49
N VAL A 436 -9.47 18.73 -22.38
CA VAL A 436 -9.17 18.51 -23.79
C VAL A 436 -7.75 19.01 -24.04
N ALA A 437 -6.94 18.26 -24.80
CA ALA A 437 -5.54 18.62 -25.05
C ALA A 437 -5.08 18.28 -26.48
N ILE A 438 -4.18 19.09 -27.02
CA ILE A 438 -3.41 18.77 -28.22
C ILE A 438 -2.07 18.19 -27.79
N VAL A 439 -1.76 16.98 -28.26
CA VAL A 439 -0.54 16.24 -27.96
C VAL A 439 0.27 16.11 -29.24
N ALA A 440 1.52 16.56 -29.20
CA ALA A 440 2.47 16.43 -30.30
C ALA A 440 2.86 14.97 -30.54
N ALA A 441 3.44 14.69 -31.71
CA ALA A 441 3.91 13.35 -32.07
C ALA A 441 4.99 12.81 -31.12
N ASP A 442 5.72 13.67 -30.39
CA ASP A 442 6.71 13.33 -29.38
C ASP A 442 6.13 13.17 -27.96
N GLY A 443 4.80 13.31 -27.79
CA GLY A 443 4.10 13.15 -26.52
C GLY A 443 3.98 14.43 -25.68
N ARG A 444 4.58 15.54 -26.11
CA ARG A 444 4.45 16.83 -25.44
C ARG A 444 3.05 17.41 -25.62
N VAL A 445 2.45 17.90 -24.54
CA VAL A 445 1.21 18.69 -24.61
C VAL A 445 1.52 20.07 -25.18
N GLU A 446 0.95 20.39 -26.34
CA GLU A 446 1.09 21.68 -27.01
C GLU A 446 0.09 22.72 -26.49
N TRP A 447 -1.11 22.24 -26.14
CA TRP A 447 -2.22 23.06 -25.72
C TRP A 447 -3.19 22.22 -24.89
N SER A 448 -3.85 22.82 -23.91
CA SER A 448 -4.93 22.15 -23.17
C SER A 448 -5.93 23.15 -22.62
N THR A 449 -7.17 22.70 -22.41
CA THR A 449 -8.22 23.47 -21.72
C THR A 449 -9.03 22.56 -20.79
N PRO A 450 -9.50 23.05 -19.63
CA PRO A 450 -10.42 22.30 -18.77
C PRO A 450 -11.75 22.03 -19.48
N ALA A 451 -12.27 20.82 -19.31
CA ALA A 451 -13.58 20.42 -19.81
C ALA A 451 -14.14 19.35 -18.88
N GLU A 452 -15.34 19.51 -18.33
CA GLU A 452 -15.89 18.48 -17.45
C GLU A 452 -16.42 17.30 -18.27
N LYS A 453 -15.86 16.11 -18.05
CA LYS A 453 -16.28 14.86 -18.70
C LYS A 453 -16.45 15.00 -20.22
N PRO A 454 -15.42 15.48 -20.95
CA PRO A 454 -15.53 15.72 -22.39
C PRO A 454 -15.77 14.40 -23.12
N GLN A 455 -16.63 14.40 -24.13
CA GLN A 455 -16.96 13.19 -24.89
C GLN A 455 -16.48 13.24 -26.34
N ASP A 456 -16.31 14.44 -26.89
CA ASP A 456 -16.05 14.64 -28.31
C ASP A 456 -15.29 15.95 -28.51
N SER A 457 -14.38 16.00 -29.47
CA SER A 457 -13.55 17.18 -29.71
C SER A 457 -13.03 17.26 -31.14
N TRP A 458 -12.91 18.49 -31.63
CA TRP A 458 -12.56 18.84 -33.01
C TRP A 458 -11.67 20.08 -33.05
N LEU A 459 -10.46 19.94 -33.59
CA LEU A 459 -9.64 21.04 -34.05
C LEU A 459 -10.18 21.50 -35.39
N LEU A 460 -10.58 22.77 -35.45
CA LEU A 460 -11.16 23.39 -36.62
C LEU A 460 -10.08 23.99 -37.53
N PRO A 461 -10.36 24.21 -38.83
CA PRO A 461 -9.39 24.80 -39.77
C PRO A 461 -8.87 26.19 -39.38
N ASN A 462 -9.63 26.93 -38.55
CA ASN A 462 -9.22 28.24 -38.04
C ASN A 462 -8.32 28.15 -36.79
N GLY A 463 -7.97 26.95 -36.33
CA GLY A 463 -7.15 26.70 -35.14
C GLY A 463 -7.92 26.67 -33.82
N ASN A 464 -9.23 26.92 -33.81
CA ASN A 464 -10.05 26.79 -32.61
C ASN A 464 -10.34 25.32 -32.30
N VAL A 465 -10.62 25.02 -31.04
CA VAL A 465 -11.01 23.68 -30.57
C VAL A 465 -12.47 23.72 -30.14
N LEU A 466 -13.32 22.97 -30.84
CA LEU A 466 -14.70 22.69 -30.46
C LEU A 466 -14.74 21.39 -29.67
N PHE A 467 -15.41 21.36 -28.51
CA PHE A 467 -15.56 20.15 -27.71
C PHE A 467 -16.89 20.13 -26.96
N SER A 468 -17.36 18.92 -26.64
CA SER A 468 -18.47 18.72 -25.71
C SER A 468 -17.95 18.59 -24.28
N HIS A 469 -18.77 18.99 -23.32
CA HIS A 469 -18.63 18.71 -21.89
C HIS A 469 -20.00 18.36 -21.34
N VAL A 470 -20.10 17.76 -20.15
CA VAL A 470 -21.39 17.22 -19.66
C VAL A 470 -22.54 18.24 -19.66
N HIS A 471 -22.24 19.52 -19.49
CA HIS A 471 -23.22 20.61 -19.43
C HIS A 471 -23.43 21.38 -20.75
N GLY A 472 -22.74 21.04 -21.84
CA GLY A 472 -22.73 21.90 -23.02
C GLY A 472 -21.73 21.53 -24.11
N ALA A 473 -21.54 22.47 -25.03
CA ALA A 473 -20.47 22.41 -26.02
C ALA A 473 -19.82 23.79 -26.17
N LYS A 474 -18.52 23.83 -26.40
CA LYS A 474 -17.72 25.06 -26.41
C LYS A 474 -16.71 25.05 -27.53
N GLU A 475 -16.56 26.19 -28.21
CA GLU A 475 -15.44 26.46 -29.11
C GLU A 475 -14.51 27.46 -28.45
N VAL A 476 -13.23 27.07 -28.29
CA VAL A 476 -12.20 27.87 -27.62
C VAL A 476 -11.08 28.18 -28.61
N LYS A 477 -10.60 29.42 -28.59
CA LYS A 477 -9.44 29.86 -29.39
C LYS A 477 -8.13 29.38 -28.76
N PRO A 478 -7.00 29.38 -29.50
CA PRO A 478 -5.70 29.05 -28.93
C PRO A 478 -5.30 29.86 -27.68
N ASP A 479 -5.75 31.12 -27.60
CA ASP A 479 -5.54 32.03 -26.46
C ASP A 479 -6.48 31.79 -25.26
N GLN A 480 -7.26 30.70 -25.28
CA GLN A 480 -8.25 30.30 -24.27
C GLN A 480 -9.54 31.13 -24.25
N SER A 481 -9.70 32.13 -25.11
CA SER A 481 -10.96 32.88 -25.19
C SER A 481 -12.06 32.03 -25.85
N VAL A 482 -13.29 32.17 -25.34
CA VAL A 482 -14.46 31.45 -25.86
C VAL A 482 -14.95 32.11 -27.14
N ALA A 483 -14.96 31.36 -28.24
CA ALA A 483 -15.46 31.82 -29.54
C ALA A 483 -16.97 31.55 -29.70
N TRP A 484 -17.47 30.48 -29.08
CA TRP A 484 -18.88 30.08 -29.11
C TRP A 484 -19.16 29.11 -27.95
N GLU A 485 -20.37 29.15 -27.39
CA GLU A 485 -20.79 28.24 -26.32
C GLU A 485 -22.29 27.94 -26.44
N TYR A 486 -22.63 26.69 -26.15
CA TYR A 486 -23.97 26.22 -25.90
C TYR A 486 -24.04 25.60 -24.50
N VAL A 487 -25.02 26.02 -23.70
CA VAL A 487 -25.23 25.54 -22.33
C VAL A 487 -26.59 24.85 -22.27
N ALA A 488 -26.58 23.59 -21.85
CA ALA A 488 -27.79 22.80 -21.64
C ALA A 488 -28.43 23.09 -20.27
N ASP A 489 -29.69 22.72 -20.10
CA ASP A 489 -30.34 22.79 -18.79
C ASP A 489 -29.77 21.76 -17.80
N GLY A 490 -29.97 21.98 -16.50
CA GLY A 490 -29.35 21.16 -15.45
C GLY A 490 -29.79 19.69 -15.37
N LYS A 491 -30.78 19.25 -16.17
CA LYS A 491 -31.22 17.84 -16.24
C LYS A 491 -30.76 17.14 -17.53
N THR A 492 -30.06 17.87 -18.40
CA THR A 492 -29.60 17.43 -19.71
C THR A 492 -28.10 17.16 -19.67
N GLU A 493 -27.67 16.12 -20.39
CA GLU A 493 -26.25 15.80 -20.56
C GLU A 493 -25.87 15.87 -22.04
N ILE A 494 -24.79 16.59 -22.35
CA ILE A 494 -24.25 16.63 -23.71
C ILE A 494 -23.21 15.53 -23.89
N GLN A 495 -23.42 14.69 -24.91
CA GLN A 495 -22.61 13.49 -25.13
C GLN A 495 -21.81 13.51 -26.44
N GLY A 496 -21.95 14.56 -27.24
CA GLY A 496 -21.24 14.68 -28.51
C GLY A 496 -21.40 16.05 -29.16
N CYS A 497 -20.45 16.41 -30.01
CA CYS A 497 -20.53 17.61 -30.84
C CYS A 497 -19.85 17.36 -32.19
N GLN A 498 -20.26 18.07 -33.24
CA GLN A 498 -19.58 18.00 -34.54
C GLN A 498 -19.71 19.34 -35.29
N PRO A 499 -18.61 19.90 -35.82
CA PRO A 499 -18.69 21.04 -36.72
C PRO A 499 -19.31 20.61 -38.06
N LEU A 500 -20.27 21.38 -38.56
CA LEU A 500 -20.96 21.10 -39.82
C LEU A 500 -20.42 22.00 -40.94
N ALA A 501 -20.54 21.52 -42.19
CA ALA A 501 -20.00 22.20 -43.37
C ALA A 501 -20.60 23.60 -43.63
N ASP A 502 -21.82 23.85 -43.16
CA ASP A 502 -22.50 25.15 -43.25
C ASP A 502 -22.19 26.08 -42.08
N GLY A 503 -21.21 25.71 -41.24
CA GLY A 503 -20.77 26.49 -40.09
C GLY A 503 -21.60 26.28 -38.83
N ARG A 504 -22.66 25.46 -38.85
CA ARG A 504 -23.41 25.10 -37.64
C ARG A 504 -22.65 24.07 -36.79
N VAL A 505 -23.14 23.85 -35.56
CA VAL A 505 -22.62 22.82 -34.65
C VAL A 505 -23.73 21.81 -34.36
N LEU A 506 -23.47 20.54 -34.62
CA LEU A 506 -24.31 19.44 -34.14
C LEU A 506 -24.02 19.23 -32.64
N VAL A 507 -25.07 19.08 -31.83
CA VAL A 507 -25.01 18.76 -30.40
C VAL A 507 -25.91 17.56 -30.09
N VAL A 508 -25.42 16.62 -29.29
CA VAL A 508 -26.15 15.41 -28.87
C VAL A 508 -26.65 15.57 -27.44
N GLU A 509 -27.96 15.72 -27.25
CA GLU A 509 -28.59 15.94 -25.95
C GLU A 509 -29.26 14.68 -25.39
N CYS A 510 -28.77 14.22 -24.24
CA CYS A 510 -29.43 13.22 -23.41
C CYS A 510 -30.30 13.87 -22.34
N GLY A 511 -31.40 13.21 -21.97
CA GLY A 511 -32.49 13.75 -21.16
C GLY A 511 -33.69 14.00 -22.07
N PRO A 512 -33.67 15.09 -22.86
CA PRO A 512 -34.63 15.30 -23.95
C PRO A 512 -34.49 14.28 -25.08
N GLY A 513 -33.34 13.63 -25.26
CA GLY A 513 -33.13 12.58 -26.27
C GLY A 513 -33.23 13.10 -27.70
N ARG A 514 -32.41 14.10 -28.07
CA ARG A 514 -32.50 14.81 -29.35
C ARG A 514 -31.13 15.24 -29.89
N LEU A 515 -31.10 15.54 -31.18
CA LEU A 515 -29.97 16.14 -31.87
C LEU A 515 -30.32 17.59 -32.22
N LEU A 516 -29.39 18.51 -32.01
CA LEU A 516 -29.55 19.93 -32.33
C LEU A 516 -28.51 20.36 -33.36
N GLU A 517 -28.92 21.09 -34.39
CA GLU A 517 -28.00 21.86 -35.23
C GLU A 517 -28.11 23.33 -34.85
N ILE A 518 -27.06 23.88 -34.25
CA ILE A 518 -27.06 25.20 -33.64
C ILE A 518 -26.24 26.17 -34.48
N GLY A 519 -26.80 27.33 -34.78
CA GLY A 519 -26.12 28.43 -35.45
C GLY A 519 -25.03 29.05 -34.59
N ARG A 520 -24.08 29.74 -35.25
CA ARG A 520 -23.05 30.52 -34.55
C ARG A 520 -23.61 31.72 -33.78
N ASP A 521 -24.85 32.10 -34.06
CA ASP A 521 -25.63 33.08 -33.30
C ASP A 521 -26.31 32.49 -32.04
N GLY A 522 -26.10 31.20 -31.76
CA GLY A 522 -26.67 30.48 -30.62
C GLY A 522 -28.10 29.97 -30.84
N LYS A 523 -28.70 30.20 -32.02
CA LYS A 523 -30.08 29.76 -32.29
C LYS A 523 -30.12 28.31 -32.77
N ILE A 524 -31.09 27.55 -32.28
CA ILE A 524 -31.37 26.20 -32.76
C ILE A 524 -31.98 26.32 -34.16
N ALA A 525 -31.23 25.91 -35.18
CA ALA A 525 -31.70 25.91 -36.57
C ALA A 525 -32.45 24.62 -36.92
N LYS A 526 -32.15 23.52 -36.23
CA LYS A 526 -32.81 22.23 -36.42
C LYS A 526 -32.81 21.43 -35.13
N GLU A 527 -33.93 20.76 -34.87
CA GLU A 527 -34.08 19.81 -33.77
C GLU A 527 -34.62 18.49 -34.32
N ILE A 528 -33.99 17.38 -33.93
CA ILE A 528 -34.38 16.03 -34.32
C ILE A 528 -34.57 15.20 -33.05
N LYS A 529 -35.80 14.75 -32.81
CA LYS A 529 -36.08 13.80 -31.75
C LYS A 529 -35.52 12.43 -32.12
N VAL A 530 -34.72 11.83 -31.25
CA VAL A 530 -34.21 10.47 -31.44
C VAL A 530 -35.23 9.47 -30.86
N PRO A 531 -35.61 8.41 -31.60
CA PRO A 531 -36.61 7.43 -31.15
C PRO A 531 -36.00 6.43 -30.15
N LEU A 532 -35.61 6.91 -28.98
CA LEU A 532 -35.04 6.13 -27.89
C LEU A 532 -36.12 5.45 -27.04
N THR A 533 -35.77 4.34 -26.38
CA THR A 533 -36.66 3.70 -25.40
C THR A 533 -36.85 4.61 -24.18
N SER A 534 -38.09 4.94 -23.85
CA SER A 534 -38.44 5.99 -22.86
C SER A 534 -38.04 5.68 -21.41
N THR A 535 -37.78 4.43 -21.07
CA THR A 535 -37.37 4.00 -19.71
C THR A 535 -35.87 4.13 -19.46
N ILE A 536 -35.08 4.45 -20.49
CA ILE A 536 -33.62 4.61 -20.38
C ILE A 536 -33.29 5.93 -19.66
N LYS A 537 -32.48 5.83 -18.60
CA LYS A 537 -32.00 6.98 -17.82
C LYS A 537 -31.16 7.93 -18.68
N THR A 538 -31.17 9.23 -18.38
CA THR A 538 -30.41 10.28 -19.08
C THR A 538 -29.00 9.87 -19.47
N HIS A 539 -28.17 9.48 -18.49
CA HIS A 539 -26.77 9.10 -18.74
C HIS A 539 -26.59 7.87 -19.64
N GLU A 540 -27.63 7.07 -19.82
CA GLU A 540 -27.60 5.81 -20.57
C GLU A 540 -28.21 5.95 -21.97
N GLN A 541 -28.73 7.12 -22.34
CA GLN A 541 -29.46 7.29 -23.60
C GLN A 541 -28.58 7.17 -24.84
N MET A 542 -27.61 8.09 -24.99
CA MET A 542 -26.74 8.16 -26.16
C MET A 542 -25.29 8.43 -25.76
N ARG A 543 -24.39 8.21 -26.71
CA ARG A 543 -23.00 8.69 -26.67
C ARG A 543 -22.75 9.57 -27.90
N GLY A 544 -21.92 9.14 -28.85
CA GLY A 544 -21.63 9.89 -30.07
C GLY A 544 -22.77 9.86 -31.11
N CYS A 545 -22.81 10.90 -31.94
CA CYS A 545 -23.56 10.94 -33.19
C CYS A 545 -22.65 11.52 -34.28
N ARG A 546 -22.77 11.01 -35.50
CA ARG A 546 -22.10 11.58 -36.69
C ARG A 546 -23.14 11.90 -37.76
N LYS A 547 -23.16 13.16 -38.20
CA LYS A 547 -23.83 13.54 -39.44
C LYS A 547 -22.90 13.19 -40.60
N THR A 548 -23.40 12.35 -41.50
CA THR A 548 -22.70 11.87 -42.70
C THR A 548 -22.72 12.93 -43.80
N ALA A 549 -21.91 12.75 -44.84
CA ALA A 549 -21.79 13.72 -45.94
C ALA A 549 -23.09 13.89 -46.75
N ASP A 550 -23.93 12.86 -46.82
CA ASP A 550 -25.25 12.92 -47.45
C ASP A 550 -26.34 13.50 -46.52
N GLY A 551 -25.97 13.83 -45.29
CA GLY A 551 -26.81 14.51 -44.32
C GLY A 551 -27.63 13.59 -43.40
N ARG A 552 -27.51 12.27 -43.51
CA ARG A 552 -28.05 11.32 -42.52
C ARG A 552 -27.32 11.40 -41.18
N TYR A 553 -27.92 10.87 -40.13
CA TYR A 553 -27.32 10.79 -38.78
C TYR A 553 -27.14 9.34 -38.38
N LEU A 554 -25.94 9.00 -37.92
CA LEU A 554 -25.65 7.73 -37.24
C LEU A 554 -25.54 8.00 -35.74
N VAL A 555 -26.44 7.43 -34.97
CA VAL A 555 -26.58 7.68 -33.52
C VAL A 555 -26.18 6.43 -32.75
N SER A 556 -25.27 6.61 -31.80
CA SER A 556 -24.91 5.59 -30.81
C SER A 556 -25.95 5.58 -29.69
N ALA A 557 -27.00 4.77 -29.83
CA ALA A 557 -28.06 4.64 -28.82
C ALA A 557 -27.64 3.62 -27.76
N LYS A 558 -26.85 4.08 -26.79
CA LYS A 558 -26.15 3.27 -25.78
C LYS A 558 -27.07 2.27 -25.07
N GLY A 559 -28.09 2.77 -24.37
CA GLY A 559 -29.00 1.94 -23.57
C GLY A 559 -29.96 1.11 -24.40
N ASP A 560 -30.25 1.55 -25.63
CA ASP A 560 -31.01 0.78 -26.63
C ASP A 560 -30.17 -0.35 -27.26
N ARG A 561 -28.85 -0.36 -27.01
CA ARG A 561 -27.89 -1.32 -27.57
C ARG A 561 -28.02 -1.45 -29.08
N ALA A 562 -28.09 -0.29 -29.74
CA ALA A 562 -28.27 -0.22 -31.19
C ALA A 562 -27.60 1.00 -31.80
N VAL A 563 -27.20 0.86 -33.06
CA VAL A 563 -26.92 2.00 -33.94
C VAL A 563 -28.21 2.38 -34.65
N LEU A 564 -28.58 3.66 -34.59
CA LEU A 564 -29.73 4.21 -35.30
C LEU A 564 -29.28 5.07 -36.46
N GLU A 565 -29.83 4.81 -37.64
CA GLU A 565 -29.65 5.64 -38.82
C GLU A 565 -30.91 6.48 -39.04
N LEU A 566 -30.76 7.79 -39.03
CA LEU A 566 -31.83 8.75 -39.27
C LEU A 566 -31.62 9.47 -40.59
N SER A 567 -32.69 9.69 -41.35
CA SER A 567 -32.70 10.55 -42.55
C SER A 567 -32.29 11.98 -42.24
N THR A 568 -32.07 12.79 -43.27
CA THR A 568 -31.92 14.24 -43.15
C THR A 568 -33.05 14.90 -42.35
N GLU A 569 -34.29 14.39 -42.42
CA GLU A 569 -35.46 14.92 -41.68
C GLU A 569 -35.67 14.26 -40.30
N GLY A 570 -34.76 13.38 -39.86
CA GLY A 570 -34.87 12.71 -38.56
C GLY A 570 -35.75 11.46 -38.51
N ARG A 571 -36.27 10.97 -39.64
CA ARG A 571 -36.99 9.68 -39.72
C ARG A 571 -36.01 8.51 -39.53
N LEU A 572 -36.39 7.50 -38.75
CA LEU A 572 -35.61 6.27 -38.60
C LEU A 572 -35.60 5.48 -39.90
N LEU A 573 -34.42 5.30 -40.49
CA LEU A 573 -34.18 4.51 -41.70
C LEU A 573 -33.79 3.07 -41.37
N ARG A 574 -32.90 2.90 -40.39
CA ARG A 574 -32.38 1.60 -39.96
C ARG A 574 -32.11 1.59 -38.46
N LYS A 575 -32.42 0.48 -37.80
CA LYS A 575 -31.96 0.15 -36.44
C LYS A 575 -31.13 -1.12 -36.55
N LEU A 576 -29.86 -1.05 -36.17
CA LEU A 576 -28.96 -2.20 -36.09
C LEU A 576 -28.77 -2.58 -34.62
N PRO A 577 -29.40 -3.66 -34.13
CA PRO A 577 -29.12 -4.18 -32.79
C PRO A 577 -27.69 -4.68 -32.71
N VAL A 578 -27.04 -4.46 -31.56
CA VAL A 578 -25.65 -4.90 -31.31
C VAL A 578 -25.51 -5.48 -29.90
N ASN A 579 -24.45 -6.25 -29.69
CA ASN A 579 -24.14 -6.83 -28.38
C ASN A 579 -23.10 -5.99 -27.66
N GLY A 580 -23.58 -4.98 -26.93
CA GLY A 580 -22.77 -4.03 -26.19
C GLY A 580 -23.51 -2.71 -26.01
N ASP A 581 -22.91 -1.81 -25.25
CA ASP A 581 -23.39 -0.46 -25.08
C ASP A 581 -22.66 0.46 -26.07
N VAL A 582 -23.39 1.02 -27.04
CA VAL A 582 -22.76 1.71 -28.18
C VAL A 582 -22.17 3.04 -27.73
N HIS A 583 -20.89 3.23 -27.99
CA HIS A 583 -20.16 4.45 -27.63
C HIS A 583 -19.83 5.34 -28.85
N ASP A 584 -19.40 4.75 -29.97
CA ASP A 584 -19.13 5.47 -31.22
C ASP A 584 -19.47 4.63 -32.45
N VAL A 585 -19.78 5.31 -33.55
CA VAL A 585 -20.04 4.69 -34.87
C VAL A 585 -19.45 5.54 -35.98
N ARG A 586 -18.73 4.89 -36.91
CA ARG A 586 -18.16 5.51 -38.11
C ARG A 586 -18.63 4.77 -39.36
N GLU A 587 -19.12 5.53 -40.34
CA GLU A 587 -19.34 4.99 -41.69
C GLU A 587 -18.00 4.96 -42.44
N LEU A 588 -17.64 3.79 -42.97
CA LEU A 588 -16.44 3.59 -43.76
C LEU A 588 -16.70 3.88 -45.24
N ALA A 589 -15.64 4.06 -46.04
CA ALA A 589 -15.76 4.38 -47.47
C ALA A 589 -16.48 3.29 -48.30
N ASN A 590 -16.46 2.04 -47.85
CA ASN A 590 -17.22 0.93 -48.45
C ASN A 590 -18.71 0.92 -48.04
N GLY A 591 -19.13 1.83 -47.15
CA GLY A 591 -20.47 1.92 -46.58
C GLY A 591 -20.75 0.94 -45.44
N ASN A 592 -19.72 0.27 -44.91
CA ASN A 592 -19.81 -0.50 -43.66
C ASN A 592 -19.82 0.44 -42.46
N TRP A 593 -20.28 -0.06 -41.31
CA TRP A 593 -20.23 0.65 -40.04
C TRP A 593 -19.22 0.02 -39.11
N LEU A 594 -18.25 0.82 -38.67
CA LEU A 594 -17.30 0.47 -37.63
C LEU A 594 -17.81 1.02 -36.29
N VAL A 595 -18.00 0.14 -35.32
CA VAL A 595 -18.73 0.44 -34.09
C VAL A 595 -17.88 0.10 -32.87
N ALA A 596 -17.78 1.04 -31.93
CA ALA A 596 -17.19 0.83 -30.62
C ALA A 596 -18.30 0.47 -29.63
N LEU A 597 -18.28 -0.76 -29.12
CA LEU A 597 -19.38 -1.37 -28.37
C LEU A 597 -19.18 -1.31 -26.84
N GLY A 598 -18.41 -0.33 -26.35
CA GLY A 598 -18.22 -0.11 -24.93
C GLY A 598 -17.67 -1.36 -24.23
N GLU A 599 -18.39 -1.85 -23.22
CA GLU A 599 -18.06 -3.08 -22.48
C GLU A 599 -18.63 -4.35 -23.15
N GLY A 600 -19.14 -4.28 -24.38
CA GLY A 600 -19.66 -5.42 -25.13
C GLY A 600 -18.58 -6.22 -25.86
N ASP A 601 -18.86 -6.55 -27.13
CA ASP A 601 -18.01 -7.35 -28.02
C ASP A 601 -16.76 -6.61 -28.54
N GLY A 602 -16.41 -5.47 -27.95
CA GLY A 602 -15.24 -4.66 -28.31
C GLY A 602 -15.49 -3.75 -29.50
N VAL A 603 -14.73 -3.91 -30.59
CA VAL A 603 -14.89 -3.12 -31.82
C VAL A 603 -15.35 -4.04 -32.95
N VAL A 604 -16.41 -3.65 -33.66
CA VAL A 604 -17.03 -4.50 -34.69
C VAL A 604 -17.32 -3.71 -35.96
N GLU A 605 -16.97 -4.29 -37.11
CA GLU A 605 -17.35 -3.80 -38.43
C GLU A 605 -18.54 -4.60 -38.95
N TYR A 606 -19.64 -3.90 -39.24
CA TYR A 606 -20.86 -4.46 -39.81
C TYR A 606 -21.01 -4.02 -41.26
N ASP A 607 -21.41 -4.95 -42.12
CA ASP A 607 -21.79 -4.62 -43.48
C ASP A 607 -23.18 -3.97 -43.57
N LYS A 608 -23.58 -3.59 -44.79
CA LYS A 608 -24.90 -2.99 -45.07
C LYS A 608 -26.07 -3.90 -44.72
N SER A 609 -25.87 -5.23 -44.69
CA SER A 609 -26.90 -6.19 -44.26
C SER A 609 -26.97 -6.33 -42.73
N GLY A 610 -25.94 -5.89 -42.02
CA GLY A 610 -25.82 -6.00 -40.56
C GLY A 610 -25.02 -7.21 -40.11
N GLN A 611 -24.32 -7.89 -41.04
CA GLN A 611 -23.45 -9.00 -40.70
C GLN A 611 -22.08 -8.47 -40.26
N VAL A 612 -21.52 -9.09 -39.22
CA VAL A 612 -20.15 -8.84 -38.77
C VAL A 612 -19.18 -9.35 -39.83
N VAL A 613 -18.31 -8.46 -40.33
CA VAL A 613 -17.27 -8.77 -41.32
C VAL A 613 -15.85 -8.62 -40.77
N TRP A 614 -15.68 -7.94 -39.64
CA TRP A 614 -14.41 -7.80 -38.91
C TRP A 614 -14.67 -7.41 -37.45
N ASN A 615 -13.78 -7.80 -36.51
CA ASN A 615 -13.89 -7.42 -35.10
C ASN A 615 -12.56 -7.47 -34.33
N ILE A 616 -12.49 -6.75 -33.21
CA ILE A 616 -11.49 -6.89 -32.14
C ILE A 616 -12.22 -7.21 -30.84
N GLY A 617 -11.99 -8.40 -30.29
CA GLY A 617 -12.48 -8.81 -28.97
C GLY A 617 -11.57 -8.33 -27.83
N ARG A 618 -11.97 -8.62 -26.59
CA ARG A 618 -11.31 -8.09 -25.38
C ARG A 618 -9.82 -8.48 -25.24
N ASP A 619 -9.48 -9.70 -25.60
CA ASP A 619 -8.13 -10.26 -25.44
C ASP A 619 -7.40 -10.49 -26.77
N GLU A 620 -7.95 -9.97 -27.87
CA GLU A 620 -7.45 -10.24 -29.23
C GLU A 620 -6.08 -9.60 -29.49
N VAL A 621 -5.80 -8.46 -28.85
CA VAL A 621 -4.54 -7.72 -29.02
C VAL A 621 -3.62 -8.04 -27.86
N THR A 622 -2.46 -8.64 -28.15
CA THR A 622 -1.46 -9.00 -27.15
C THR A 622 -1.05 -7.80 -26.30
N ASP A 623 -0.98 -8.01 -24.98
CA ASP A 623 -0.66 -7.01 -23.94
C ASP A 623 -1.58 -5.79 -23.89
N ASN A 624 -2.71 -5.81 -24.61
CA ASN A 624 -3.66 -4.72 -24.70
C ASN A 624 -5.10 -5.21 -24.48
N HIS A 625 -5.39 -5.66 -23.26
CA HIS A 625 -6.75 -6.02 -22.87
C HIS A 625 -7.69 -4.82 -23.08
N LEU A 626 -8.76 -5.00 -23.86
CA LEU A 626 -9.75 -3.98 -24.15
C LEU A 626 -10.88 -4.04 -23.12
N TYR A 627 -10.95 -3.02 -22.26
CA TYR A 627 -11.95 -2.91 -21.19
C TYR A 627 -13.23 -2.24 -21.68
N LEU A 628 -13.11 -1.02 -22.19
CA LEU A 628 -14.24 -0.27 -22.76
C LEU A 628 -13.81 0.37 -24.08
N ALA A 629 -14.37 -0.13 -25.18
CA ALA A 629 -14.20 0.46 -26.52
C ALA A 629 -15.02 1.76 -26.61
N SER A 630 -14.37 2.88 -26.33
CA SER A 630 -15.02 4.19 -26.18
C SER A 630 -15.14 4.97 -27.48
N SER A 631 -14.21 4.76 -28.42
CA SER A 631 -14.28 5.31 -29.77
C SER A 631 -13.34 4.50 -30.68
N VAL A 632 -13.51 4.66 -32.00
CA VAL A 632 -12.77 3.90 -33.01
C VAL A 632 -12.61 4.73 -34.29
N GLU A 633 -11.46 4.57 -34.97
CA GLU A 633 -11.21 5.16 -36.29
C GLU A 633 -10.46 4.19 -37.20
N ARG A 634 -10.87 4.10 -38.47
CA ARG A 634 -10.12 3.39 -39.53
C ARG A 634 -9.35 4.42 -40.34
N LEU A 635 -8.03 4.29 -40.34
CA LEU A 635 -7.12 5.16 -41.09
C LEU A 635 -7.13 4.82 -42.59
N SER A 636 -6.66 5.77 -43.40
CA SER A 636 -6.54 5.63 -44.86
C SER A 636 -5.63 4.48 -45.30
N ASN A 637 -4.65 4.10 -44.47
CA ASN A 637 -3.78 2.95 -44.71
C ASN A 637 -4.42 1.60 -44.32
N GLY A 638 -5.66 1.59 -43.83
CA GLY A 638 -6.38 0.39 -43.40
C GLY A 638 -6.17 -0.01 -41.94
N ASN A 639 -5.30 0.68 -41.19
CA ASN A 639 -5.12 0.43 -39.76
C ASN A 639 -6.31 0.94 -38.94
N THR A 640 -6.57 0.30 -37.80
CA THR A 640 -7.65 0.71 -36.89
C THR A 640 -7.07 1.23 -35.58
N ILE A 641 -7.46 2.44 -35.20
CA ILE A 641 -7.18 3.00 -33.88
C ILE A 641 -8.38 2.74 -32.97
N VAL A 642 -8.10 2.27 -31.76
CA VAL A 642 -9.08 1.97 -30.73
C VAL A 642 -8.76 2.78 -29.48
N MET A 643 -9.79 3.45 -28.94
CA MET A 643 -9.72 4.18 -27.68
C MET A 643 -10.27 3.30 -26.56
N ASN A 644 -9.39 2.87 -25.66
CA ASN A 644 -9.69 1.96 -24.55
C ASN A 644 -9.82 2.77 -23.26
N TRP A 645 -11.06 3.05 -22.88
CA TRP A 645 -11.34 3.85 -21.69
C TRP A 645 -11.29 2.97 -20.44
N LEU A 646 -10.63 3.46 -19.39
CA LEU A 646 -10.23 2.69 -18.21
C LEU A 646 -10.87 3.16 -16.90
N GLY A 647 -11.81 4.10 -16.97
CA GLY A 647 -12.35 4.77 -15.78
C GLY A 647 -13.26 3.91 -14.89
N HIS A 648 -13.66 2.69 -15.32
CA HIS A 648 -14.38 1.72 -14.48
C HIS A 648 -13.43 0.87 -13.62
N GLY A 649 -12.43 1.49 -12.98
CA GLY A 649 -11.52 0.82 -12.05
C GLY A 649 -10.31 0.12 -12.69
N HIS A 650 -10.00 0.44 -13.95
CA HIS A 650 -8.90 -0.17 -14.71
C HIS A 650 -7.78 0.81 -15.06
N LEU A 651 -7.73 1.96 -14.36
CA LEU A 651 -6.71 2.99 -14.58
C LEU A 651 -5.30 2.40 -14.49
N GLY A 652 -4.47 2.67 -15.49
CA GLY A 652 -3.10 2.16 -15.56
C GLY A 652 -2.95 0.70 -15.96
N ALA A 653 -4.04 -0.05 -16.21
CA ALA A 653 -3.97 -1.49 -16.48
C ALA A 653 -3.43 -1.83 -17.88
N THR A 654 -3.60 -0.93 -18.86
CA THR A 654 -3.30 -1.15 -20.29
C THR A 654 -3.13 0.19 -21.01
N ALA A 655 -2.87 0.19 -22.32
CA ALA A 655 -2.79 1.42 -23.11
C ALA A 655 -4.17 2.11 -23.24
N GLN A 656 -4.20 3.45 -23.17
CA GLN A 656 -5.44 4.21 -23.40
C GLN A 656 -5.84 4.24 -24.89
N ILE A 657 -4.86 4.12 -25.79
CA ILE A 657 -5.07 4.10 -27.24
C ILE A 657 -4.13 3.09 -27.86
N PHE A 658 -4.60 2.28 -28.80
CA PHE A 658 -3.74 1.43 -29.61
C PHE A 658 -4.17 1.41 -31.08
N GLU A 659 -3.20 1.27 -31.98
CA GLU A 659 -3.37 1.14 -33.42
C GLU A 659 -3.01 -0.30 -33.82
N VAL A 660 -3.88 -0.95 -34.60
CA VAL A 660 -3.63 -2.27 -35.17
C VAL A 660 -3.72 -2.28 -36.68
N ASP A 661 -3.01 -3.22 -37.31
CA ASP A 661 -3.15 -3.49 -38.74
C ASP A 661 -4.42 -4.29 -39.05
N ALA A 662 -4.67 -4.58 -40.34
CA ALA A 662 -5.83 -5.36 -40.78
C ALA A 662 -5.84 -6.80 -40.22
N HIS A 663 -4.68 -7.31 -39.81
CA HIS A 663 -4.50 -8.62 -39.16
C HIS A 663 -4.57 -8.52 -37.63
N LYS A 664 -4.99 -7.37 -37.08
CA LYS A 664 -5.15 -7.08 -35.65
C LYS A 664 -3.83 -7.10 -34.87
N LYS A 665 -2.68 -7.01 -35.56
CA LYS A 665 -1.38 -6.91 -34.89
C LYS A 665 -1.17 -5.48 -34.42
N LEU A 666 -0.67 -5.35 -33.20
CA LEU A 666 -0.31 -4.05 -32.62
C LEU A 666 0.76 -3.38 -33.49
N VAL A 667 0.44 -2.18 -33.98
CA VAL A 667 1.37 -1.30 -34.71
C VAL A 667 2.04 -0.34 -33.73
N ARG A 668 1.24 0.28 -32.85
CA ARG A 668 1.69 1.23 -31.83
C ARG A 668 0.63 1.43 -30.76
N GLN A 669 1.02 2.05 -29.66
CA GLN A 669 0.11 2.40 -28.56
C GLN A 669 0.52 3.72 -27.90
N PHE A 670 -0.44 4.36 -27.24
CA PHE A 670 -0.25 5.51 -26.38
C PHE A 670 -0.51 5.09 -24.94
N THR A 671 0.51 5.22 -24.09
CA THR A 671 0.44 4.86 -22.67
C THR A 671 1.02 5.98 -21.83
N ASP A 672 0.23 7.03 -21.60
CA ASP A 672 0.63 8.17 -20.76
C ASP A 672 -0.37 8.38 -19.63
N HIS A 673 -0.30 7.49 -18.62
CA HIS A 673 -1.11 7.58 -17.41
C HIS A 673 -0.64 8.68 -16.44
N ARG A 674 0.45 9.39 -16.78
CA ARG A 674 0.96 10.52 -15.99
C ARG A 674 0.24 11.81 -16.35
N GLN A 675 0.13 12.08 -17.65
CA GLN A 675 -0.53 13.28 -18.13
C GLN A 675 -2.03 13.06 -18.35
N PHE A 676 -2.48 11.85 -18.65
CA PHE A 676 -3.88 11.57 -18.98
C PHE A 676 -4.45 10.47 -18.10
N THR A 677 -5.65 10.69 -17.55
CA THR A 677 -6.27 9.71 -16.66
C THR A 677 -6.98 8.62 -17.45
N SER A 678 -7.91 8.98 -18.33
CA SER A 678 -8.57 8.02 -19.22
C SER A 678 -9.24 8.72 -20.40
N ILE A 679 -8.67 8.48 -21.57
CA ILE A 679 -9.08 9.07 -22.85
C ILE A 679 -10.28 8.29 -23.41
N ASN A 680 -11.30 8.99 -23.89
CA ASN A 680 -12.47 8.38 -24.52
C ASN A 680 -12.64 8.71 -26.00
N HIS A 681 -12.04 9.81 -26.48
CA HIS A 681 -12.11 10.23 -27.87
C HIS A 681 -10.81 10.91 -28.28
N ILE A 682 -10.45 10.74 -29.55
CA ILE A 682 -9.39 11.51 -30.19
C ILE A 682 -9.82 12.00 -31.57
N GLN A 683 -9.17 13.06 -32.03
CA GLN A 683 -9.09 13.39 -33.45
C GLN A 683 -7.63 13.32 -33.89
N MET A 684 -7.38 12.58 -34.96
CA MET A 684 -6.08 12.56 -35.63
C MET A 684 -5.78 13.92 -36.29
N LEU A 685 -4.61 14.49 -36.00
CA LEU A 685 -4.16 15.77 -36.55
C LEU A 685 -2.94 15.52 -37.45
N GLU A 686 -3.18 14.98 -38.64
CA GLU A 686 -2.12 14.72 -39.64
C GLU A 686 -1.79 15.95 -40.48
#